data_AF-A0A498N273-F1
#
_entry.id   AF-A0A498N273-F1
#
_cell.length_a   1.000
_cell.length_b   1.000
_cell.length_c   1.000
_cell.angle_alpha   90.00
_cell.angle_beta   90.00
_cell.angle_gamma   90.00
#
_symmetry.space_group_name_H-M   'P 1'
#
loop_
_entity.id
_entity.type
_entity.pdbx_description
1 polymer ?
#
loop_
_entity_poly.entity_id
_entity_poly.type
_entity_poly.pdbx_seq_one_letter_code
_entity_poly.pdbx_strand_id
1 'polypeptide(L)'
;MNKLICLVLLSSFWIFPGEGYDPCCAQPCQNQGVCLSKGADAYECDCTRTGYYGENCTTPELLTLIKSFLKPRPNIVHHILTHYKWIWDIINNISFLRDAIMRYVLTSRSHLVNSPPTYNADYNYKSWEAYSNLSYYTRTLAPLPQNCLTPDLPNAKQVVERVLVRKQFIPDPQKTSLMFAFFAQHFTHQFFKSDFKKGPAFTKALGHGVDLGHIYGETLERQHRLRLFKDGKLKYQVVDGEVYPPLVKDVQVEMHYPPHVPEEQKFAVGHEAFGLVPGLMMYATIWLREHNRVCDIMKQEHPEWDDERIFQTTRLILIGETIKIVIEDYVQHLSGYHFKLKFDPELLFNERFQYQNRIASEFNTLYHWHPLMPDNFQIQDQVYGYHQFVFNNSILTQHGISGMVESFTKQQAGRVAGGRNLPAAVQGVAVKVLEHSRQMRYQSFNAYRKRFNMKPYSSFEEMTGNKELADEMKQLYGHIDAVELYTGLLVEKPRPNAVFGETMVEMGAPYSLKGLMGNAICSPEYWMPSTFGGKVGFDIVNSASLKKLVCLNIKGPCPMVSFKGWRLLGWMRKRYLAQVRERKSLWLEEISNRCSADLLSSLDDVTNWDDALIKGWDACDEAVVPNASEAITRSVVTDRPSGITHADNFWADIDDQDLISAADSIAPAPVTSNVVLTEAVTNHQDAELNSVETPTEPSTLTTDQALPANQQCFIHKLLLEVCEQNRRLEERLKEQAEYIRRVEERVQEQAAHNRRVEERLDVQVEHLQRANSHIDQLLTNSVEQGQIHRLVHGSTNFIAEQVNKIDSGRRDELRERQLTVTLLSSINNAVLGGGRA
;
A
#
# COMPACT_ATOMS: atom_id res chain seq x y z
N MET A 1 -48.73 5.97 68.58
CA MET A 1 -47.27 6.08 68.82
C MET A 1 -46.43 4.88 68.34
N ASN A 2 -46.98 3.84 67.68
CA ASN A 2 -46.20 2.66 67.22
C ASN A 2 -46.29 2.39 65.71
N LYS A 3 -46.35 3.43 64.85
CA LYS A 3 -46.22 3.27 63.39
C LYS A 3 -45.29 4.28 62.71
N LEU A 4 -44.75 5.25 63.45
CA LEU A 4 -43.83 6.26 62.91
C LEU A 4 -42.34 5.98 63.21
N ILE A 5 -42.05 5.01 64.10
CA ILE A 5 -40.68 4.68 64.53
C ILE A 5 -40.05 3.56 63.69
N CYS A 6 -40.85 2.70 63.04
CA CYS A 6 -40.32 1.66 62.13
C CYS A 6 -39.92 2.19 60.74
N LEU A 7 -40.37 3.37 60.34
CA LEU A 7 -40.04 3.96 59.03
C LEU A 7 -38.74 4.78 59.02
N VAL A 8 -38.22 5.15 60.19
CA VAL A 8 -36.99 5.95 60.33
C VAL A 8 -35.74 5.07 60.59
N LEU A 9 -35.93 3.80 60.96
CA LEU A 9 -34.83 2.85 61.22
C LEU A 9 -34.53 1.89 60.06
N LEU A 10 -35.29 1.95 58.95
CA LEU A 10 -35.04 1.18 57.72
C LEU A 10 -34.40 2.02 56.60
N SER A 11 -34.19 3.33 56.81
CA SER A 11 -33.60 4.24 55.83
C SER A 11 -32.12 4.55 56.05
N SER A 12 -31.45 3.89 57.00
CA SER A 12 -30.06 4.19 57.41
C SER A 12 -29.06 3.04 57.21
N PHE A 13 -29.42 1.99 56.47
CA PHE A 13 -28.51 0.90 56.09
C PHE A 13 -28.54 0.57 54.59
N TRP A 14 -28.64 1.60 53.76
CA TRP A 14 -28.09 1.56 52.40
C TRP A 14 -26.92 2.53 52.34
N ILE A 15 -25.86 2.22 53.11
CA ILE A 15 -24.52 2.53 52.64
C ILE A 15 -24.38 1.65 51.39
N PHE A 16 -24.71 2.21 50.21
CA PHE A 16 -24.04 1.74 49.01
C PHE A 16 -22.55 1.80 49.38
N PRO A 17 -21.81 0.68 49.39
CA PRO A 17 -20.37 0.81 49.37
C PRO A 17 -20.11 1.66 48.13
N GLY A 18 -19.68 2.91 48.32
CA GLY A 18 -19.18 3.69 47.20
C GLY A 18 -18.14 2.79 46.55
N GLU A 19 -18.40 2.33 45.34
CA GLU A 19 -17.42 1.55 44.60
C GLU A 19 -16.16 2.41 44.58
N GLY A 20 -15.15 2.00 45.37
CA GLY A 20 -13.93 2.76 45.51
C GLY A 20 -13.34 2.98 44.13
N TYR A 21 -12.95 4.22 43.84
CA TYR A 21 -12.26 4.58 42.61
C TYR A 21 -10.97 3.76 42.54
N ASP A 22 -10.81 2.89 41.53
CA ASP A 22 -9.56 2.13 41.41
C ASP A 22 -8.40 3.08 41.08
N PRO A 23 -7.37 3.20 41.95
CA PRO A 23 -6.25 4.11 41.72
C PRO A 23 -5.47 3.79 40.44
N CYS A 24 -5.57 2.56 39.91
CA CYS A 24 -4.97 2.19 38.63
C CYS A 24 -5.73 2.75 37.41
N CYS A 25 -6.91 3.35 37.58
CA CYS A 25 -7.64 4.04 36.50
C CYS A 25 -6.85 5.21 35.91
N ALA A 26 -6.06 5.91 36.74
CA ALA A 26 -5.18 6.99 36.29
C ALA A 26 -3.94 6.50 35.53
N GLN A 27 -3.70 5.18 35.49
CA GLN A 27 -2.51 4.55 34.89
C GLN A 27 -1.20 5.16 35.41
N PRO A 28 -0.99 5.18 36.74
CA PRO A 28 0.12 5.92 37.34
C PRO A 28 1.49 5.33 36.98
N CYS A 29 1.59 4.02 36.80
CA CYS A 29 2.83 3.33 36.47
C CYS A 29 3.28 3.58 35.04
N GLN A 30 4.44 4.23 34.88
CA GLN A 30 5.04 4.51 33.57
C GLN A 30 6.03 3.42 33.15
N ASN A 31 6.56 3.54 31.93
CA ASN A 31 7.67 2.71 31.43
C ASN A 31 7.45 1.19 31.57
N GLN A 32 6.21 0.74 31.35
CA GLN A 32 5.77 -0.65 31.45
C GLN A 32 5.71 -1.22 32.89
N GLY A 33 5.78 -0.36 33.91
CA GLY A 33 5.47 -0.75 35.28
C GLY A 33 4.03 -1.26 35.40
N VAL A 34 3.82 -2.25 36.28
CA VAL A 34 2.50 -2.88 36.48
C VAL A 34 1.84 -2.29 37.71
N CYS A 35 0.64 -1.73 37.56
CA CYS A 35 -0.14 -1.18 38.68
C CYS A 35 -0.83 -2.30 39.45
N LEU A 36 -0.68 -2.29 40.77
CA LEU A 36 -1.33 -3.18 41.71
C LEU A 36 -2.11 -2.34 42.72
N SER A 37 -3.43 -2.52 42.76
CA SER A 37 -4.26 -1.85 43.79
C SER A 37 -4.00 -2.48 45.17
N LYS A 38 -3.83 -1.62 46.18
CA LYS A 38 -3.57 -1.96 47.61
C LYS A 38 -4.72 -1.52 48.54
N GLY A 39 -5.94 -1.39 48.03
CA GLY A 39 -7.12 -0.95 48.78
C GLY A 39 -7.88 0.14 48.05
N ALA A 40 -8.79 0.84 48.74
CA ALA A 40 -9.69 1.80 48.12
C ALA A 40 -8.98 2.96 47.42
N ASP A 41 -7.87 3.47 47.98
CA ASP A 41 -7.20 4.69 47.49
C ASP A 41 -5.68 4.54 47.31
N ALA A 42 -5.12 3.33 47.45
CA ALA A 42 -3.68 3.09 47.42
C ALA A 42 -3.28 2.14 46.28
N TYR A 43 -2.13 2.39 45.66
CA TYR A 43 -1.56 1.53 44.62
C TYR A 43 -0.05 1.32 44.82
N GLU A 44 0.50 0.35 44.12
CA GLU A 44 1.94 0.14 43.98
C GLU A 44 2.26 -0.13 42.51
N CYS A 45 3.38 0.40 42.04
CA CYS A 45 3.93 0.07 40.74
C CYS A 45 5.05 -0.96 40.88
N ASP A 46 4.87 -2.14 40.27
CA ASP A 46 5.96 -3.09 40.07
C ASP A 46 6.84 -2.62 38.91
N CYS A 47 8.00 -2.07 39.24
CA CYS A 47 8.99 -1.58 38.26
C CYS A 47 10.02 -2.64 37.85
N THR A 48 9.83 -3.91 38.21
CA THR A 48 10.81 -4.98 37.99
C THR A 48 11.25 -5.06 36.53
N ARG A 49 12.57 -4.93 36.29
CA ARG A 49 13.22 -4.99 34.97
C ARG A 49 12.70 -3.98 33.94
N THR A 50 12.06 -2.90 34.38
CA THR A 50 11.70 -1.77 33.50
C THR A 50 12.91 -0.89 33.17
N GLY A 51 13.98 -0.96 33.98
CA GLY A 51 15.11 -0.04 33.94
C GLY A 51 14.82 1.29 34.66
N TYR A 52 13.71 1.37 35.38
CA TYR A 52 13.26 2.51 36.18
C TYR A 52 12.87 2.06 37.60
N TYR A 53 12.86 3.00 38.53
CA TYR A 53 12.42 2.83 39.92
C TYR A 53 11.62 4.05 40.40
N GLY A 54 11.23 4.06 41.68
CA GLY A 54 10.38 5.07 42.30
C GLY A 54 8.89 4.71 42.27
N GLU A 55 8.05 5.52 42.91
CA GLU A 55 6.63 5.24 43.11
C GLU A 55 5.88 4.93 41.80
N ASN A 56 6.24 5.63 40.71
CA ASN A 56 5.58 5.53 39.40
C ASN A 56 6.47 4.95 38.29
N CYS A 57 7.62 4.34 38.64
CA CYS A 57 8.62 3.86 37.68
C CYS A 57 9.13 4.95 36.71
N THR A 58 9.39 6.14 37.22
CA THR A 58 9.81 7.32 36.43
C THR A 58 11.28 7.67 36.59
N THR A 59 11.95 7.21 37.64
CA THR A 59 13.37 7.50 37.87
C THR A 59 14.24 6.47 37.15
N PRO A 60 15.02 6.85 36.12
CA PRO A 60 15.80 5.91 35.34
C PRO A 60 17.03 5.41 36.10
N GLU A 61 17.40 4.15 35.88
CA GLU A 61 18.74 3.66 36.19
C GLU A 61 19.78 4.34 35.29
N LEU A 62 21.05 4.38 35.70
CA LEU A 62 22.13 5.04 34.94
C LEU A 62 22.25 4.54 33.49
N LEU A 63 22.20 3.22 33.29
CA LEU A 63 22.25 2.63 31.95
C LEU A 63 21.01 2.97 31.11
N THR A 64 19.83 3.02 31.73
CA THR A 64 18.58 3.41 31.07
C THR A 64 18.63 4.88 30.65
N LEU A 65 19.17 5.75 31.50
CA LEU A 65 19.37 7.16 31.19
C LEU A 65 20.29 7.33 29.97
N ILE A 66 21.44 6.65 29.94
CA ILE A 66 22.37 6.68 28.80
C ILE A 66 21.70 6.16 27.52
N LYS A 67 21.03 4.99 27.60
CA LYS A 67 20.32 4.41 26.45
C LYS A 67 19.23 5.34 25.92
N SER A 68 18.44 5.94 26.81
CA SER A 68 17.37 6.87 26.44
C SER A 68 17.91 8.15 25.82
N PHE A 69 19.07 8.63 26.27
CA PHE A 69 19.73 9.81 25.72
C PHE A 69 20.27 9.56 24.31
N LEU A 70 20.87 8.38 24.06
CA LEU A 70 21.45 8.01 22.77
C LEU A 70 20.43 7.50 21.74
N LYS A 71 19.24 7.05 22.19
CA LYS A 71 18.24 6.46 21.29
C LYS A 71 17.66 7.51 20.34
N PRO A 72 17.84 7.39 19.02
CA PRO A 72 17.23 8.31 18.07
C PRO A 72 15.71 8.18 18.08
N ARG A 73 15.01 9.29 17.82
CA ARG A 73 13.55 9.29 17.69
C ARG A 73 13.13 8.42 16.49
N PRO A 74 11.97 7.74 16.52
CA PRO A 74 11.52 6.88 15.41
C PRO A 74 11.46 7.60 14.06
N ASN A 75 11.07 8.88 14.06
CA ASN A 75 11.09 9.71 12.83
C ASN A 75 12.48 9.92 12.24
N ILE A 76 13.53 10.00 13.06
CA ILE A 76 14.92 10.09 12.59
C ILE A 76 15.34 8.75 11.99
N VAL A 77 15.05 7.63 12.68
CA VAL A 77 15.36 6.29 12.17
C VAL A 77 14.67 6.03 10.83
N HIS A 78 13.39 6.41 10.72
CA HIS A 78 12.63 6.30 9.47
C HIS A 78 13.22 7.16 8.35
N HIS A 79 13.65 8.39 8.65
CA HIS A 79 14.30 9.26 7.68
C HIS A 79 15.59 8.60 7.14
N ILE A 80 16.45 8.07 8.03
CA ILE A 80 17.67 7.37 7.62
C ILE A 80 17.33 6.14 6.75
N LEU A 81 16.33 5.35 7.10
CA LEU A 81 15.94 4.14 6.36
C LEU A 81 15.30 4.43 4.97
N THR A 82 14.78 5.63 4.76
CA THR A 82 14.12 6.05 3.50
C THR A 82 14.92 7.05 2.68
N HIS A 83 16.09 7.48 3.17
CA HIS A 83 17.01 8.41 2.49
C HIS A 83 18.38 7.75 2.29
N TYR A 84 19.30 8.45 1.63
CA TYR A 84 20.68 7.99 1.41
C TYR A 84 20.78 6.63 0.72
N LYS A 85 19.98 6.42 -0.34
CA LYS A 85 19.90 5.14 -1.07
C LYS A 85 21.27 4.53 -1.42
N TRP A 86 22.25 5.35 -1.83
CA TRP A 86 23.58 4.87 -2.18
C TRP A 86 24.31 4.19 -1.01
N ILE A 87 24.14 4.68 0.24
CA ILE A 87 24.70 4.05 1.44
C ILE A 87 24.03 2.69 1.63
N TRP A 88 22.71 2.64 1.53
CA TRP A 88 21.97 1.39 1.66
C TRP A 88 22.32 0.38 0.59
N ASP A 89 22.54 0.81 -0.65
CA ASP A 89 22.97 -0.09 -1.73
C ASP A 89 24.33 -0.74 -1.40
N ILE A 90 25.26 -0.03 -0.74
CA ILE A 90 26.50 -0.60 -0.21
C ILE A 90 26.21 -1.57 0.94
N ILE A 91 25.47 -1.13 1.96
CA ILE A 91 25.13 -1.94 3.15
C ILE A 91 24.44 -3.24 2.75
N ASN A 92 23.48 -3.18 1.83
CA ASN A 92 22.69 -4.32 1.38
C ASN A 92 23.52 -5.39 0.65
N ASN A 93 24.65 -5.00 0.04
CA ASN A 93 25.56 -5.89 -0.65
C ASN A 93 26.62 -6.51 0.28
N ILE A 94 26.76 -5.99 1.51
CA ILE A 94 27.68 -6.49 2.53
C ILE A 94 26.88 -7.35 3.52
N SER A 95 26.94 -8.67 3.36
CA SER A 95 26.11 -9.63 4.11
C SER A 95 26.19 -9.44 5.62
N PHE A 96 27.38 -9.36 6.21
CA PHE A 96 27.53 -9.24 7.67
C PHE A 96 26.86 -7.98 8.24
N LEU A 97 26.87 -6.88 7.48
CA LEU A 97 26.30 -5.61 7.92
C LEU A 97 24.78 -5.61 7.77
N ARG A 98 24.27 -6.13 6.65
CA ARG A 98 22.83 -6.34 6.45
C ARG A 98 22.27 -7.26 7.53
N ASP A 99 22.95 -8.35 7.82
CA ASP A 99 22.54 -9.36 8.79
C ASP A 99 22.58 -8.80 10.22
N ALA A 100 23.60 -8.00 10.58
CA ALA A 100 23.67 -7.32 11.86
C ALA A 100 22.51 -6.33 12.06
N ILE A 101 22.18 -5.54 11.03
CA ILE A 101 21.04 -4.59 11.09
C ILE A 101 19.72 -5.35 11.16
N MET A 102 19.52 -6.39 10.35
CA MET A 102 18.30 -7.19 10.40
C MET A 102 18.13 -7.86 11.76
N ARG A 103 19.20 -8.43 12.35
CA ARG A 103 19.17 -8.99 13.70
C ARG A 103 18.76 -7.95 14.73
N TYR A 104 19.32 -6.74 14.66
CA TYR A 104 18.92 -5.65 15.55
C TYR A 104 17.43 -5.28 15.36
N VAL A 105 16.94 -5.22 14.12
CA VAL A 105 15.51 -4.97 13.85
C VAL A 105 14.63 -6.07 14.47
N LEU A 106 14.98 -7.34 14.27
CA LEU A 106 14.19 -8.46 14.80
C LEU A 106 14.15 -8.47 16.33
N THR A 107 15.30 -8.32 16.99
CA THR A 107 15.40 -8.30 18.46
C THR A 107 14.73 -7.06 19.06
N SER A 108 15.08 -5.86 18.60
CA SER A 108 14.54 -4.60 19.15
C SER A 108 13.02 -4.49 19.02
N ARG A 109 12.43 -5.01 17.94
CA ARG A 109 10.97 -5.01 17.72
C ARG A 109 10.27 -6.11 18.50
N SER A 110 10.80 -7.33 18.51
CA SER A 110 10.15 -8.46 19.19
C SER A 110 10.14 -8.33 20.71
N HIS A 111 11.13 -7.67 21.33
CA HIS A 111 11.15 -7.41 22.77
C HIS A 111 10.01 -6.50 23.27
N LEU A 112 9.28 -5.83 22.38
CA LEU A 112 8.12 -5.04 22.77
C LEU A 112 6.85 -5.88 22.94
N VAL A 113 6.84 -7.13 22.49
CA VAL A 113 5.71 -8.06 22.63
C VAL A 113 5.96 -9.01 23.79
N ASN A 114 5.02 -9.09 24.74
CA ASN A 114 5.13 -9.98 25.89
C ASN A 114 5.04 -11.44 25.42
N SER A 115 6.03 -12.26 25.81
CA SER A 115 6.08 -13.70 25.49
C SER A 115 6.73 -14.44 26.67
N PRO A 116 5.99 -15.28 27.43
CA PRO A 116 4.58 -15.68 27.24
C PRO A 116 3.55 -14.53 27.29
N PRO A 117 2.34 -14.70 26.73
CA PRO A 117 1.28 -13.68 26.79
C PRO A 117 0.84 -13.38 28.22
N THR A 118 0.31 -12.18 28.47
CA THR A 118 0.07 -11.66 29.83
C THR A 118 -1.40 -11.48 30.18
N TYR A 119 -2.12 -10.66 29.44
CA TYR A 119 -3.49 -10.23 29.74
C TYR A 119 -4.44 -10.66 28.63
N ASN A 120 -5.74 -10.65 28.90
CA ASN A 120 -6.78 -10.70 27.86
C ASN A 120 -7.89 -9.69 28.20
N ALA A 121 -9.05 -9.75 27.54
CA ALA A 121 -10.12 -8.79 27.78
C ALA A 121 -10.79 -8.93 29.17
N ASP A 122 -10.73 -10.12 29.79
CA ASP A 122 -11.40 -10.41 31.05
C ASP A 122 -10.43 -10.34 32.25
N TYR A 123 -9.14 -10.64 32.01
CA TYR A 123 -8.09 -10.63 33.03
C TYR A 123 -7.12 -9.46 32.80
N ASN A 124 -7.21 -8.45 33.67
CA ASN A 124 -6.28 -7.31 33.72
C ASN A 124 -5.00 -7.59 34.54
N TYR A 125 -4.84 -8.82 35.03
CA TYR A 125 -3.66 -9.33 35.72
C TYR A 125 -3.22 -10.65 35.07
N LYS A 126 -1.99 -11.08 35.34
CA LYS A 126 -1.46 -12.36 34.85
C LYS A 126 -2.18 -13.50 35.57
N SER A 127 -2.80 -14.40 34.82
CA SER A 127 -3.47 -15.58 35.36
C SER A 127 -3.16 -16.81 34.51
N TRP A 128 -3.34 -18.00 35.08
CA TRP A 128 -3.17 -19.23 34.31
C TRP A 128 -4.19 -19.31 33.17
N GLU A 129 -5.43 -18.87 33.41
CA GLU A 129 -6.49 -18.84 32.39
C GLU A 129 -6.13 -17.93 31.21
N ALA A 130 -5.61 -16.72 31.46
CA ALA A 130 -5.17 -15.82 30.40
C ALA A 130 -4.01 -16.41 29.57
N TYR A 131 -3.15 -17.21 30.21
CA TYR A 131 -2.07 -17.92 29.53
C TYR A 131 -2.58 -19.13 28.73
N SER A 132 -3.32 -20.05 29.34
CA SER A 132 -3.66 -21.36 28.76
C SER A 132 -4.82 -21.34 27.77
N ASN A 133 -5.80 -20.43 27.93
CA ASN A 133 -6.96 -20.41 27.07
C ASN A 133 -6.66 -19.71 25.72
N LEU A 134 -6.42 -20.53 24.70
CA LEU A 134 -6.14 -20.09 23.32
C LEU A 134 -7.36 -19.48 22.61
N SER A 135 -8.57 -19.59 23.17
CA SER A 135 -9.73 -18.92 22.56
C SER A 135 -9.68 -17.41 22.70
N TYR A 136 -8.82 -16.85 23.57
CA TYR A 136 -8.68 -15.40 23.75
C TYR A 136 -7.61 -14.81 22.85
N TYR A 137 -7.88 -13.62 22.31
CA TYR A 137 -6.80 -12.70 21.96
C TYR A 137 -6.10 -12.21 23.24
N THR A 138 -4.77 -12.11 23.20
CA THR A 138 -4.03 -11.46 24.30
C THR A 138 -4.17 -9.94 24.22
N ARG A 139 -3.75 -9.25 25.27
CA ARG A 139 -3.67 -7.79 25.34
C ARG A 139 -2.28 -7.34 25.75
N THR A 140 -1.78 -6.28 25.11
CA THR A 140 -0.48 -5.69 25.45
C THR A 140 -0.58 -4.73 26.62
N LEU A 141 -1.67 -3.96 26.67
CA LEU A 141 -2.08 -3.19 27.84
C LEU A 141 -3.30 -3.85 28.45
N ALA A 142 -3.32 -3.99 29.77
CA ALA A 142 -4.47 -4.51 30.48
C ALA A 142 -5.73 -3.66 30.17
N PRO A 143 -6.92 -4.27 30.07
CA PRO A 143 -8.16 -3.51 29.98
C PRO A 143 -8.27 -2.60 31.20
N LEU A 144 -8.90 -1.43 31.04
CA LEU A 144 -9.16 -0.54 32.18
C LEU A 144 -9.90 -1.31 33.30
N PRO A 145 -9.72 -1.00 34.59
CA PRO A 145 -10.54 -1.55 35.69
C PRO A 145 -12.03 -1.21 35.62
N GLN A 146 -12.93 -2.15 35.95
CA GLN A 146 -14.38 -2.02 35.68
C GLN A 146 -15.04 -0.76 36.25
N ASN A 147 -14.62 -0.38 37.45
CA ASN A 147 -15.05 0.78 38.23
C ASN A 147 -14.39 2.11 37.85
N CYS A 148 -13.60 2.17 36.76
CA CYS A 148 -13.12 3.46 36.27
C CYS A 148 -14.26 4.33 35.76
N LEU A 149 -14.27 5.59 36.16
CA LEU A 149 -15.04 6.63 35.49
C LEU A 149 -14.50 6.75 34.06
N THR A 150 -15.22 6.18 33.11
CA THR A 150 -14.90 6.34 31.69
C THR A 150 -15.35 7.73 31.23
N PRO A 151 -14.52 8.49 30.49
CA PRO A 151 -14.99 9.70 29.83
C PRO A 151 -16.22 9.38 28.96
N ASP A 152 -17.17 10.31 28.85
CA ASP A 152 -18.27 10.21 27.89
C ASP A 152 -17.67 10.17 26.47
N LEU A 153 -17.47 8.97 25.92
CA LEU A 153 -16.91 8.79 24.59
C LEU A 153 -17.93 9.22 23.52
N PRO A 154 -17.49 9.85 22.42
CA PRO A 154 -18.38 10.27 21.35
C PRO A 154 -19.11 9.08 20.72
N ASN A 155 -20.26 9.31 20.10
CA ASN A 155 -20.97 8.25 19.38
C ASN A 155 -20.08 7.67 18.25
N ALA A 156 -19.92 6.34 18.20
CA ALA A 156 -19.01 5.68 17.26
C ALA A 156 -19.34 5.99 15.78
N LYS A 157 -20.64 6.06 15.44
CA LYS A 157 -21.09 6.42 14.08
C LYS A 157 -20.70 7.85 13.73
N GLN A 158 -20.91 8.80 14.65
CA GLN A 158 -20.50 10.20 14.44
C GLN A 158 -18.98 10.34 14.25
N VAL A 159 -18.17 9.61 15.01
CA VAL A 159 -16.71 9.59 14.81
C VAL A 159 -16.37 9.11 13.40
N VAL A 160 -16.92 7.98 12.98
CA VAL A 160 -16.64 7.40 11.66
C VAL A 160 -17.05 8.36 10.54
N GLU A 161 -18.27 8.90 10.58
CA GLU A 161 -18.81 9.78 9.54
C GLU A 161 -18.04 11.10 9.42
N ARG A 162 -17.64 11.72 10.55
CA ARG A 162 -16.99 13.03 10.54
C ARG A 162 -15.50 12.97 10.18
N VAL A 163 -14.77 11.95 10.65
CA VAL A 163 -13.30 11.93 10.54
C VAL A 163 -12.72 10.77 9.74
N LEU A 164 -13.47 9.70 9.45
CA LEU A 164 -12.94 8.53 8.75
C LEU A 164 -13.49 8.34 7.33
N VAL A 165 -14.80 8.57 7.11
CA VAL A 165 -15.45 8.32 5.81
C VAL A 165 -14.82 9.17 4.71
N ARG A 166 -14.60 8.52 3.57
CA ARG A 166 -14.01 9.07 2.35
C ARG A 166 -14.95 10.12 1.75
N LYS A 167 -14.41 11.31 1.51
CA LYS A 167 -15.04 12.33 0.64
C LYS A 167 -14.55 12.20 -0.80
N GLN A 168 -13.24 12.03 -0.96
CA GLN A 168 -12.56 11.82 -2.24
C GLN A 168 -11.52 10.71 -2.05
N PHE A 169 -11.30 9.88 -3.06
CA PHE A 169 -10.26 8.87 -3.02
C PHE A 169 -8.87 9.50 -2.87
N ILE A 170 -8.19 9.19 -1.77
CA ILE A 170 -6.80 9.58 -1.55
C ILE A 170 -5.92 8.37 -1.87
N PRO A 171 -5.25 8.35 -3.04
CA PRO A 171 -4.37 7.24 -3.40
C PRO A 171 -3.16 7.17 -2.47
N ASP A 172 -2.68 5.96 -2.20
CA ASP A 172 -1.47 5.79 -1.39
C ASP A 172 -0.21 6.34 -2.11
N PRO A 173 0.55 7.28 -1.52
CA PRO A 173 1.74 7.86 -2.16
C PRO A 173 2.86 6.84 -2.44
N GLN A 174 2.93 5.70 -1.72
CA GLN A 174 3.88 4.61 -2.02
C GLN A 174 3.49 3.82 -3.27
N LYS A 175 2.31 4.12 -3.86
CA LYS A 175 1.71 3.42 -4.99
C LYS A 175 1.41 1.97 -4.65
N THR A 176 0.89 1.69 -3.46
CA THR A 176 0.38 0.36 -3.11
C THR A 176 -0.71 -0.07 -4.10
N SER A 177 -0.67 -1.31 -4.57
CA SER A 177 -1.66 -1.87 -5.51
C SER A 177 -2.79 -2.62 -4.79
N LEU A 178 -3.87 -2.95 -5.50
CA LEU A 178 -4.89 -3.86 -4.95
C LEU A 178 -4.38 -5.29 -4.77
N MET A 179 -3.33 -5.69 -5.50
CA MET A 179 -2.63 -6.95 -5.26
C MET A 179 -2.11 -7.00 -3.82
N PHE A 180 -1.54 -5.89 -3.31
CA PHE A 180 -1.15 -5.77 -1.91
C PHE A 180 -2.35 -5.78 -0.97
N ALA A 181 -3.41 -5.04 -1.29
CA ALA A 181 -4.57 -4.91 -0.42
C ALA A 181 -5.27 -6.27 -0.19
N PHE A 182 -5.46 -7.05 -1.25
CA PHE A 182 -6.01 -8.40 -1.11
C PHE A 182 -5.02 -9.41 -0.53
N PHE A 183 -3.71 -9.22 -0.70
CA PHE A 183 -2.71 -10.04 0.00
C PHE A 183 -2.82 -9.81 1.52
N ALA A 184 -2.86 -8.55 1.94
CA ALA A 184 -3.02 -8.15 3.33
C ALA A 184 -4.28 -8.79 3.93
N GLN A 185 -5.41 -8.69 3.23
CA GLN A 185 -6.67 -9.27 3.69
C GLN A 185 -6.58 -10.79 3.79
N HIS A 186 -6.12 -11.48 2.74
CA HIS A 186 -6.00 -12.94 2.71
C HIS A 186 -5.05 -13.45 3.80
N PHE A 187 -3.85 -12.88 3.89
CA PHE A 187 -2.81 -13.26 4.84
C PHE A 187 -3.27 -13.08 6.29
N THR A 188 -3.88 -11.93 6.62
CA THR A 188 -4.23 -11.63 8.01
C THR A 188 -5.44 -12.39 8.52
N HIS A 189 -6.37 -12.75 7.64
CA HIS A 189 -7.58 -13.48 8.02
C HIS A 189 -7.29 -14.93 8.46
N GLN A 190 -6.06 -15.44 8.29
CA GLN A 190 -5.68 -16.72 8.90
C GLN A 190 -5.57 -16.64 10.44
N PHE A 191 -5.28 -15.46 10.99
CA PHE A 191 -5.07 -15.28 12.43
C PHE A 191 -5.99 -14.23 13.07
N PHE A 192 -6.74 -13.47 12.27
CA PHE A 192 -7.84 -12.62 12.73
C PHE A 192 -9.20 -13.26 12.38
N LYS A 193 -9.65 -14.19 13.23
CA LYS A 193 -10.93 -14.89 13.08
C LYS A 193 -11.77 -14.75 14.35
N SER A 194 -12.25 -13.54 14.61
CA SER A 194 -12.98 -13.26 15.84
C SER A 194 -14.23 -14.14 15.99
N ASP A 195 -14.39 -14.76 17.16
CA ASP A 195 -15.56 -15.59 17.48
C ASP A 195 -16.67 -14.72 18.06
N PHE A 196 -17.40 -14.03 17.19
CA PHE A 196 -18.47 -13.13 17.61
C PHE A 196 -19.63 -13.83 18.35
N LYS A 197 -19.71 -15.18 18.34
CA LYS A 197 -20.64 -15.90 19.21
C LYS A 197 -20.25 -15.81 20.69
N LYS A 198 -18.95 -15.76 20.99
CA LYS A 198 -18.41 -15.55 22.34
C LYS A 198 -18.15 -14.07 22.65
N GLY A 199 -17.87 -13.28 21.63
CA GLY A 199 -17.61 -11.84 21.73
C GLY A 199 -16.31 -11.42 21.01
N PRO A 200 -16.04 -10.11 20.88
CA PRO A 200 -14.93 -9.61 20.07
C PRO A 200 -13.53 -9.97 20.64
N ALA A 201 -13.46 -10.35 21.92
CA ALA A 201 -12.22 -10.73 22.58
C ALA A 201 -11.72 -12.14 22.22
N PHE A 202 -12.58 -12.95 21.57
CA PHE A 202 -12.30 -14.35 21.29
C PHE A 202 -11.94 -14.59 19.83
N THR A 203 -11.17 -15.65 19.57
CA THR A 203 -10.76 -16.09 18.24
C THR A 203 -11.08 -17.56 18.01
N LYS A 204 -11.40 -17.90 16.76
CA LYS A 204 -11.45 -19.29 16.26
C LYS A 204 -10.08 -19.77 15.75
N ALA A 205 -9.16 -18.85 15.45
CA ALA A 205 -7.82 -19.14 14.94
C ALA A 205 -6.86 -19.49 16.09
N LEU A 206 -6.99 -20.71 16.61
CA LEU A 206 -6.25 -21.17 17.79
C LEU A 206 -4.75 -21.36 17.54
N GLY A 207 -4.31 -21.38 16.27
CA GLY A 207 -2.89 -21.40 15.89
C GLY A 207 -2.15 -20.09 16.19
N HIS A 208 -2.87 -18.96 16.34
CA HIS A 208 -2.32 -17.65 16.69
C HIS A 208 -1.10 -17.19 15.85
N GLY A 209 -1.09 -17.46 14.56
CA GLY A 209 0.03 -17.08 13.70
C GLY A 209 -0.11 -17.57 12.28
N VAL A 210 1.03 -17.78 11.63
CA VAL A 210 1.11 -18.25 10.24
C VAL A 210 1.08 -19.77 10.21
N ASP A 211 -0.11 -20.35 10.33
CA ASP A 211 -0.34 -21.81 10.25
C ASP A 211 -1.00 -22.25 8.94
N LEU A 212 -1.35 -21.27 8.08
CA LEU A 212 -2.10 -21.45 6.85
C LEU A 212 -3.50 -22.07 7.06
N GLY A 213 -4.13 -21.87 8.22
CA GLY A 213 -5.51 -22.30 8.51
C GLY A 213 -6.55 -21.74 7.52
N HIS A 214 -6.29 -20.55 6.96
CA HIS A 214 -7.09 -20.00 5.87
C HIS A 214 -7.07 -20.80 4.55
N ILE A 215 -6.07 -21.68 4.33
CA ILE A 215 -6.00 -22.60 3.19
C ILE A 215 -6.48 -23.98 3.61
N TYR A 216 -5.98 -24.48 4.74
CA TYR A 216 -6.17 -25.88 5.17
C TYR A 216 -7.35 -26.11 6.12
N GLY A 217 -7.97 -25.06 6.65
CA GLY A 217 -9.01 -25.12 7.69
C GLY A 217 -8.44 -25.12 9.11
N GLU A 218 -9.22 -24.57 10.05
CA GLU A 218 -8.86 -24.49 11.49
C GLU A 218 -8.97 -25.82 12.23
N THR A 219 -9.86 -26.71 11.76
CA THR A 219 -10.12 -28.01 12.37
C THR A 219 -9.61 -29.12 11.46
N LEU A 220 -9.15 -30.21 12.08
CA LEU A 220 -8.72 -31.40 11.34
C LEU A 220 -9.84 -31.96 10.46
N GLU A 221 -11.09 -31.91 10.94
CA GLU A 221 -12.26 -32.31 10.15
C GLU A 221 -12.40 -31.50 8.85
N ARG A 222 -12.30 -30.18 8.93
CA ARG A 222 -12.37 -29.31 7.75
C ARG A 222 -11.19 -29.59 6.81
N GLN A 223 -10.00 -29.77 7.36
CA GLN A 223 -8.81 -30.11 6.59
C GLN A 223 -8.99 -31.42 5.82
N HIS A 224 -9.50 -32.47 6.47
CA HIS A 224 -9.78 -33.76 5.83
C HIS A 224 -10.80 -33.62 4.70
N ARG A 225 -11.86 -32.82 4.89
CA ARG A 225 -12.86 -32.60 3.83
C ARG A 225 -12.27 -31.90 2.59
N LEU A 226 -11.29 -31.00 2.79
CA LEU A 226 -10.60 -30.27 1.72
C LEU A 226 -9.47 -31.07 1.04
N ARG A 227 -8.92 -32.10 1.71
CA ARG A 227 -7.85 -32.94 1.16
C ARG A 227 -8.37 -33.94 0.13
N LEU A 228 -7.53 -34.22 -0.87
CA LEU A 228 -7.79 -35.25 -1.87
C LEU A 228 -7.49 -36.66 -1.33
N PHE A 229 -6.60 -36.76 -0.33
CA PHE A 229 -6.04 -38.03 0.17
C PHE A 229 -5.38 -38.87 -0.94
N LYS A 230 -4.80 -38.16 -1.91
CA LYS A 230 -3.95 -38.74 -2.95
C LYS A 230 -2.80 -37.78 -3.23
N ASP A 231 -1.59 -38.31 -3.23
CA ASP A 231 -0.33 -37.59 -3.52
C ASP A 231 -0.14 -36.31 -2.67
N GLY A 232 -0.72 -36.30 -1.47
CA GLY A 232 -0.70 -35.19 -0.52
C GLY A 232 -1.52 -33.98 -0.93
N LYS A 233 -2.34 -34.05 -1.99
CA LYS A 233 -2.98 -32.88 -2.61
C LYS A 233 -4.25 -32.39 -1.91
N LEU A 234 -4.60 -31.15 -2.17
CA LEU A 234 -5.93 -30.59 -1.93
C LEU A 234 -6.88 -30.91 -3.09
N LYS A 235 -8.18 -31.09 -2.78
CA LYS A 235 -9.24 -31.19 -3.79
C LYS A 235 -9.32 -29.90 -4.60
N TYR A 236 -9.75 -30.04 -5.85
CA TYR A 236 -9.92 -28.94 -6.79
C TYR A 236 -10.96 -29.30 -7.83
N GLN A 237 -11.37 -28.32 -8.62
CA GLN A 237 -12.15 -28.51 -9.85
C GLN A 237 -11.41 -27.86 -11.03
N VAL A 238 -11.81 -28.23 -12.24
CA VAL A 238 -11.28 -27.62 -13.47
C VAL A 238 -12.42 -26.93 -14.20
N VAL A 239 -12.28 -25.62 -14.41
CA VAL A 239 -13.24 -24.77 -15.14
C VAL A 239 -12.48 -24.11 -16.28
N ASP A 240 -12.94 -24.28 -17.51
CA ASP A 240 -12.28 -23.77 -18.72
C ASP A 240 -10.78 -24.11 -18.81
N GLY A 241 -10.44 -25.33 -18.37
CA GLY A 241 -9.08 -25.85 -18.35
C GLY A 241 -8.20 -25.32 -17.21
N GLU A 242 -8.70 -24.44 -16.34
CA GLU A 242 -7.98 -23.85 -15.22
C GLU A 242 -8.38 -24.48 -13.88
N VAL A 243 -7.43 -24.60 -12.94
CA VAL A 243 -7.66 -25.19 -11.62
C VAL A 243 -8.25 -24.16 -10.66
N TYR A 244 -9.39 -24.49 -10.04
CA TYR A 244 -10.05 -23.68 -9.02
C TYR A 244 -10.35 -24.50 -7.76
N PRO A 245 -10.61 -23.87 -6.60
CA PRO A 245 -11.06 -24.58 -5.41
C PRO A 245 -12.34 -25.37 -5.67
N PRO A 246 -12.57 -26.50 -4.99
CA PRO A 246 -13.74 -27.35 -5.22
C PRO A 246 -15.04 -26.65 -4.81
N LEU A 247 -16.20 -27.16 -5.20
CA LEU A 247 -17.49 -26.59 -4.80
C LEU A 247 -17.89 -27.06 -3.40
N VAL A 248 -18.64 -26.21 -2.68
CA VAL A 248 -19.19 -26.53 -1.35
C VAL A 248 -19.99 -27.82 -1.37
N LYS A 249 -20.82 -28.04 -2.41
CA LYS A 249 -21.61 -29.27 -2.56
C LYS A 249 -20.77 -30.56 -2.65
N ASP A 250 -19.52 -30.47 -3.13
CA ASP A 250 -18.67 -31.64 -3.36
C ASP A 250 -17.85 -32.04 -2.11
N VAL A 251 -17.54 -31.07 -1.24
CA VAL A 251 -16.72 -31.30 -0.04
C VAL A 251 -17.48 -31.13 1.27
N GLN A 252 -18.66 -30.52 1.22
CA GLN A 252 -19.57 -30.31 2.35
C GLN A 252 -18.93 -29.55 3.51
N VAL A 253 -18.11 -28.53 3.24
CA VAL A 253 -17.57 -27.65 4.29
C VAL A 253 -18.46 -26.41 4.45
N GLU A 254 -18.58 -25.90 5.67
CA GLU A 254 -19.31 -24.65 5.92
C GLU A 254 -18.60 -23.47 5.25
N MET A 255 -19.33 -22.68 4.47
CA MET A 255 -18.87 -21.43 3.87
C MET A 255 -19.95 -20.36 4.06
N HIS A 256 -19.54 -19.12 4.29
CA HIS A 256 -20.43 -17.98 4.45
C HIS A 256 -20.80 -17.41 3.06
N TYR A 257 -21.81 -17.98 2.44
CA TYR A 257 -22.44 -17.44 1.22
C TYR A 257 -23.89 -17.06 1.49
N PRO A 258 -24.39 -15.94 0.95
CA PRO A 258 -25.82 -15.66 0.93
C PRO A 258 -26.60 -16.75 0.19
N PRO A 259 -27.87 -17.03 0.58
CA PRO A 259 -28.68 -18.06 -0.05
C PRO A 259 -28.90 -17.88 -1.56
N HIS A 260 -28.84 -16.64 -2.06
CA HIS A 260 -29.06 -16.32 -3.47
C HIS A 260 -27.84 -16.59 -4.38
N VAL A 261 -26.66 -16.85 -3.82
CA VAL A 261 -25.47 -17.18 -4.62
C VAL A 261 -25.68 -18.58 -5.23
N PRO A 262 -25.48 -18.78 -6.54
CA PRO A 262 -25.62 -20.09 -7.17
C PRO A 262 -24.60 -21.11 -6.67
N GLU A 263 -24.96 -22.41 -6.63
CA GLU A 263 -24.08 -23.48 -6.11
C GLU A 263 -22.78 -23.61 -6.90
N GLU A 264 -22.82 -23.36 -8.21
CA GLU A 264 -21.66 -23.34 -9.10
C GLU A 264 -20.66 -22.21 -8.80
N GLN A 265 -21.05 -21.21 -8.00
CA GLN A 265 -20.18 -20.10 -7.58
C GLN A 265 -19.72 -20.22 -6.11
N LYS A 266 -20.15 -21.26 -5.39
CA LYS A 266 -19.78 -21.50 -3.98
C LYS A 266 -18.53 -22.35 -3.90
N PHE A 267 -17.38 -21.70 -3.94
CA PHE A 267 -16.09 -22.36 -3.75
C PHE A 267 -15.83 -22.66 -2.27
N ALA A 268 -15.19 -23.80 -2.02
CA ALA A 268 -14.82 -24.28 -0.71
C ALA A 268 -13.31 -24.14 -0.49
N VAL A 269 -12.94 -23.41 0.56
CA VAL A 269 -11.54 -23.16 0.95
C VAL A 269 -11.40 -23.22 2.48
N GLY A 270 -10.17 -23.15 3.01
CA GLY A 270 -9.91 -23.21 4.45
C GLY A 270 -10.65 -22.15 5.25
N HIS A 271 -10.67 -20.90 4.80
CA HIS A 271 -11.38 -19.81 5.48
C HIS A 271 -12.83 -19.66 5.01
N GLU A 272 -13.78 -19.78 5.93
CA GLU A 272 -15.22 -19.81 5.65
C GLU A 272 -15.78 -18.53 4.99
N ALA A 273 -15.13 -17.38 5.17
CA ALA A 273 -15.57 -16.09 4.61
C ALA A 273 -14.91 -15.68 3.28
N PHE A 274 -14.01 -16.48 2.70
CA PHE A 274 -13.27 -16.05 1.49
C PHE A 274 -14.11 -15.98 0.21
N GLY A 275 -15.32 -16.52 0.24
CA GLY A 275 -16.33 -16.29 -0.79
C GLY A 275 -16.86 -14.86 -0.87
N LEU A 276 -16.51 -14.00 0.10
CA LEU A 276 -16.99 -12.62 0.21
C LEU A 276 -16.52 -11.72 -0.96
N VAL A 277 -15.28 -11.86 -1.42
CA VAL A 277 -14.75 -11.03 -2.52
C VAL A 277 -13.82 -11.84 -3.44
N PRO A 278 -13.86 -11.62 -4.76
CA PRO A 278 -13.01 -12.30 -5.73
C PRO A 278 -11.50 -12.19 -5.45
N GLY A 279 -11.05 -11.08 -4.84
CA GLY A 279 -9.63 -10.90 -4.50
C GLY A 279 -9.12 -11.91 -3.46
N LEU A 280 -9.95 -12.30 -2.49
CA LEU A 280 -9.61 -13.35 -1.51
C LEU A 280 -9.57 -14.72 -2.17
N MET A 281 -10.57 -15.01 -3.00
CA MET A 281 -10.67 -16.28 -3.70
C MET A 281 -9.58 -16.45 -4.77
N MET A 282 -9.10 -15.36 -5.37
CA MET A 282 -7.91 -15.35 -6.24
C MET A 282 -6.68 -15.86 -5.49
N TYR A 283 -6.37 -15.30 -4.32
CA TYR A 283 -5.24 -15.78 -3.52
C TYR A 283 -5.44 -17.21 -3.03
N ALA A 284 -6.64 -17.59 -2.60
CA ALA A 284 -6.93 -18.96 -2.20
C ALA A 284 -6.69 -19.95 -3.35
N THR A 285 -7.03 -19.56 -4.59
CA THR A 285 -6.76 -20.35 -5.80
C THR A 285 -5.26 -20.45 -6.08
N ILE A 286 -4.51 -19.34 -6.01
CA ILE A 286 -3.06 -19.34 -6.24
C ILE A 286 -2.35 -20.25 -5.23
N TRP A 287 -2.69 -20.16 -3.94
CA TRP A 287 -2.07 -20.98 -2.90
C TRP A 287 -2.48 -22.46 -2.97
N LEU A 288 -3.71 -22.76 -3.40
CA LEU A 288 -4.12 -24.15 -3.66
C LEU A 288 -3.30 -24.76 -4.80
N ARG A 289 -3.07 -23.99 -5.88
CA ARG A 289 -2.24 -24.43 -7.00
C ARG A 289 -0.79 -24.63 -6.55
N GLU A 290 -0.24 -23.72 -5.76
CA GLU A 290 1.12 -23.85 -5.22
C GLU A 290 1.25 -25.10 -4.34
N HIS A 291 0.27 -25.37 -3.47
CA HIS A 291 0.26 -26.59 -2.67
C HIS A 291 0.35 -27.83 -3.55
N ASN A 292 -0.55 -27.95 -4.53
CA ASN A 292 -0.58 -29.13 -5.40
C ASN A 292 0.68 -29.25 -6.26
N ARG A 293 1.27 -28.12 -6.69
CA ARG A 293 2.55 -28.07 -7.43
C ARG A 293 3.71 -28.56 -6.57
N VAL A 294 3.79 -28.13 -5.31
CA VAL A 294 4.83 -28.59 -4.37
C VAL A 294 4.63 -30.06 -4.00
N CYS A 295 3.40 -30.54 -3.87
CA CYS A 295 3.12 -31.97 -3.71
C CYS A 295 3.67 -32.81 -4.86
N ASP A 296 3.54 -32.34 -6.11
CA ASP A 296 4.12 -33.03 -7.27
C ASP A 296 5.65 -33.11 -7.19
N ILE A 297 6.31 -32.03 -6.77
CA ILE A 297 7.77 -32.00 -6.57
C ILE A 297 8.17 -32.95 -5.44
N MET A 298 7.46 -32.94 -4.32
CA MET A 298 7.74 -33.82 -3.19
C MET A 298 7.51 -35.29 -3.56
N LYS A 299 6.49 -35.61 -4.36
CA LYS A 299 6.23 -36.98 -4.84
C LYS A 299 7.30 -37.45 -5.82
N GLN A 300 7.83 -36.55 -6.65
CA GLN A 300 8.95 -36.84 -7.54
C GLN A 300 10.25 -37.09 -6.76
N GLU A 301 10.53 -36.24 -5.76
CA GLU A 301 11.75 -36.31 -4.97
C GLU A 301 11.74 -37.51 -4.00
N HIS A 302 10.54 -37.85 -3.49
CA HIS A 302 10.31 -38.95 -2.56
C HIS A 302 9.16 -39.85 -3.03
N PRO A 303 9.38 -40.72 -4.05
CA PRO A 303 8.35 -41.60 -4.57
C PRO A 303 7.76 -42.55 -3.52
N GLU A 304 8.54 -42.88 -2.48
CA GLU A 304 8.18 -43.76 -1.38
C GLU A 304 7.30 -43.11 -0.30
N TRP A 305 7.15 -41.78 -0.30
CA TRP A 305 6.31 -41.11 0.69
C TRP A 305 4.83 -41.33 0.42
N ASP A 306 4.09 -41.48 1.52
CA ASP A 306 2.63 -41.55 1.53
C ASP A 306 1.98 -40.15 1.40
N ASP A 307 0.66 -40.15 1.24
CA ASP A 307 -0.14 -38.94 1.11
C ASP A 307 0.05 -37.98 2.30
N GLU A 308 0.04 -38.52 3.53
CA GLU A 308 0.10 -37.73 4.75
C GLU A 308 1.43 -36.99 4.87
N ARG A 309 2.56 -37.68 4.66
CA ARG A 309 3.87 -37.07 4.76
C ARG A 309 4.08 -35.99 3.70
N ILE A 310 3.59 -36.20 2.48
CA ILE A 310 3.65 -35.19 1.42
C ILE A 310 2.80 -33.99 1.82
N PHE A 311 1.55 -34.20 2.25
CA PHE A 311 0.66 -33.10 2.65
C PHE A 311 1.26 -32.23 3.77
N GLN A 312 1.78 -32.86 4.83
CA GLN A 312 2.37 -32.13 5.96
C GLN A 312 3.67 -31.42 5.58
N THR A 313 4.54 -32.05 4.80
CA THR A 313 5.79 -31.43 4.33
C THR A 313 5.49 -30.23 3.43
N THR A 314 4.56 -30.37 2.50
CA THR A 314 4.10 -29.27 1.64
C THR A 314 3.54 -28.12 2.45
N ARG A 315 2.74 -28.40 3.50
CA ARG A 315 2.23 -27.35 4.40
C ARG A 315 3.37 -26.57 5.07
N LEU A 316 4.42 -27.25 5.54
CA LEU A 316 5.60 -26.60 6.14
C LEU A 316 6.36 -25.73 5.12
N ILE A 317 6.52 -26.20 3.89
CA ILE A 317 7.11 -25.43 2.79
C ILE A 317 6.31 -24.15 2.56
N LEU A 318 4.98 -24.25 2.38
CA LEU A 318 4.14 -23.09 2.10
C LEU A 318 4.08 -22.09 3.29
N ILE A 319 4.19 -22.56 4.55
CA ILE A 319 4.38 -21.67 5.71
C ILE A 319 5.68 -20.86 5.53
N GLY A 320 6.78 -21.54 5.18
CA GLY A 320 8.06 -20.90 4.90
C GLY A 320 7.99 -19.89 3.76
N GLU A 321 7.39 -20.26 2.62
CA GLU A 321 7.19 -19.35 1.49
C GLU A 321 6.37 -18.12 1.89
N THR A 322 5.30 -18.33 2.66
CA THR A 322 4.45 -17.24 3.17
C THR A 322 5.27 -16.26 4.01
N ILE A 323 6.06 -16.75 4.98
CA ILE A 323 6.88 -15.89 5.84
C ILE A 323 7.95 -15.15 5.02
N LYS A 324 8.59 -15.84 4.08
CA LYS A 324 9.58 -15.26 3.15
C LYS A 324 8.97 -14.10 2.35
N ILE A 325 7.85 -14.32 1.67
CA ILE A 325 7.15 -13.31 0.87
C ILE A 325 6.67 -12.16 1.75
N VAL A 326 6.18 -12.46 2.96
CA VAL A 326 5.71 -11.42 3.89
C VAL A 326 6.87 -10.51 4.30
N ILE A 327 8.03 -11.03 4.67
CA ILE A 327 9.16 -10.21 5.12
C ILE A 327 9.80 -9.45 3.96
N GLU A 328 10.09 -10.13 2.85
CA GLU A 328 10.97 -9.59 1.80
C GLU A 328 10.23 -8.85 0.68
N ASP A 329 8.94 -9.13 0.45
CA ASP A 329 8.13 -8.42 -0.54
C ASP A 329 7.11 -7.49 0.13
N TYR A 330 6.27 -8.03 1.03
CA TYR A 330 5.13 -7.31 1.59
C TYR A 330 5.55 -6.22 2.60
N VAL A 331 6.29 -6.58 3.65
CA VAL A 331 6.80 -5.61 4.65
C VAL A 331 7.84 -4.69 4.01
N GLN A 332 8.63 -5.18 3.06
CA GLN A 332 9.56 -4.35 2.29
C GLN A 332 8.83 -3.22 1.55
N HIS A 333 7.76 -3.54 0.81
CA HIS A 333 6.93 -2.54 0.14
C HIS A 333 6.28 -1.57 1.15
N LEU A 334 5.66 -2.12 2.19
CA LEU A 334 4.94 -1.37 3.21
C LEU A 334 5.84 -0.36 3.93
N SER A 335 7.06 -0.77 4.29
CA SER A 335 8.01 0.07 5.02
C SER A 335 8.57 1.23 4.18
N GLY A 336 8.69 1.03 2.87
CA GLY A 336 9.35 1.98 1.97
C GLY A 336 10.86 2.11 2.19
N TYR A 337 11.47 1.20 2.95
CA TYR A 337 12.88 1.28 3.30
C TYR A 337 13.79 0.96 2.11
N HIS A 338 14.95 1.64 2.05
CA HIS A 338 16.03 1.28 1.13
C HIS A 338 16.87 0.11 1.66
N PHE A 339 16.84 -0.14 2.96
CA PHE A 339 17.35 -1.36 3.55
C PHE A 339 16.54 -2.57 3.05
N LYS A 340 17.23 -3.60 2.57
CA LYS A 340 16.62 -4.85 2.12
C LYS A 340 16.41 -5.78 3.31
N LEU A 341 15.16 -5.90 3.75
CA LEU A 341 14.74 -6.87 4.76
C LEU A 341 15.12 -8.28 4.32
N LYS A 342 15.39 -9.16 5.29
CA LYS A 342 15.83 -10.55 5.04
C LYS A 342 15.07 -11.48 5.97
N PHE A 343 14.47 -12.52 5.40
CA PHE A 343 14.02 -13.67 6.18
C PHE A 343 15.19 -14.63 6.32
N ASP A 344 15.71 -14.72 7.53
CA ASP A 344 16.79 -15.62 7.90
C ASP A 344 16.67 -15.96 9.39
N PRO A 345 16.09 -17.14 9.72
CA PRO A 345 15.94 -17.59 11.10
C PRO A 345 17.25 -17.72 11.88
N GLU A 346 18.37 -17.99 11.21
CA GLU A 346 19.67 -18.19 11.87
C GLU A 346 20.15 -16.94 12.59
N LEU A 347 19.67 -15.76 12.17
CA LEU A 347 19.97 -14.48 12.83
C LEU A 347 19.53 -14.45 14.31
N LEU A 348 18.58 -15.31 14.71
CA LEU A 348 18.04 -15.36 16.06
C LEU A 348 18.52 -16.56 16.89
N PHE A 349 19.29 -17.50 16.32
CA PHE A 349 19.69 -18.72 17.04
C PHE A 349 20.56 -18.46 18.26
N ASN A 350 21.33 -17.37 18.23
CA ASN A 350 22.19 -16.96 19.34
C ASN A 350 21.56 -15.85 20.19
N GLU A 351 20.28 -15.55 19.99
CA GLU A 351 19.56 -14.49 20.71
C GLU A 351 18.52 -15.08 21.66
N ARG A 352 18.16 -14.33 22.70
CA ARG A 352 17.07 -14.72 23.61
C ARG A 352 15.72 -14.45 22.96
N PHE A 353 15.25 -15.41 22.18
CA PHE A 353 13.99 -15.34 21.46
C PHE A 353 13.07 -16.52 21.82
N GLN A 354 11.76 -16.29 21.84
CA GLN A 354 10.76 -17.31 22.18
C GLN A 354 9.97 -17.66 20.91
N TYR A 355 10.05 -18.90 20.45
CA TYR A 355 9.34 -19.41 19.26
C TYR A 355 7.88 -19.77 19.57
N GLN A 356 7.13 -18.75 19.99
CA GLN A 356 5.69 -18.81 20.23
C GLN A 356 5.07 -17.44 19.96
N ASN A 357 3.78 -17.42 19.66
CA ASN A 357 3.02 -16.19 19.47
C ASN A 357 1.61 -16.30 20.06
N ARG A 358 1.06 -15.17 20.48
CA ARG A 358 -0.36 -15.01 20.81
C ARG A 358 -0.85 -13.73 20.17
N ILE A 359 -1.84 -13.83 19.30
CA ILE A 359 -2.36 -12.66 18.57
C ILE A 359 -2.99 -11.70 19.57
N ALA A 360 -2.52 -10.45 19.54
CA ALA A 360 -3.06 -9.40 20.38
C ALA A 360 -4.33 -8.81 19.75
N SER A 361 -5.32 -8.50 20.59
CA SER A 361 -6.54 -7.85 20.12
C SER A 361 -6.24 -6.48 19.52
N GLU A 362 -5.23 -5.77 20.04
CA GLU A 362 -4.80 -4.50 19.47
C GLU A 362 -4.17 -4.65 18.09
N PHE A 363 -3.50 -5.79 17.83
CA PHE A 363 -2.98 -6.10 16.49
C PHE A 363 -4.13 -6.35 15.51
N ASN A 364 -5.20 -7.01 15.96
CA ASN A 364 -6.44 -7.16 15.19
C ASN A 364 -7.04 -5.78 14.85
N THR A 365 -7.27 -4.92 15.85
CA THR A 365 -7.78 -3.55 15.67
C THR A 365 -6.91 -2.74 14.70
N LEU A 366 -5.58 -2.79 14.84
CA LEU A 366 -4.64 -2.06 14.00
C LEU A 366 -4.72 -2.45 12.52
N TYR A 367 -5.02 -3.70 12.20
CA TYR A 367 -4.98 -4.22 10.83
C TYR A 367 -6.26 -3.98 10.02
N HIS A 368 -7.21 -3.21 10.55
CA HIS A 368 -8.43 -2.83 9.83
C HIS A 368 -8.17 -1.74 8.79
N TRP A 369 -7.33 -2.05 7.80
CA TRP A 369 -6.85 -1.17 6.72
C TRP A 369 -7.84 -1.03 5.56
N HIS A 370 -9.13 -0.95 5.89
CA HIS A 370 -10.22 -0.75 4.93
C HIS A 370 -10.07 0.48 4.01
N PRO A 371 -9.36 1.58 4.38
CA PRO A 371 -9.07 2.65 3.44
C PRO A 371 -8.26 2.23 2.20
N LEU A 372 -7.58 1.07 2.21
CA LEU A 372 -6.91 0.53 1.03
C LEU A 372 -7.89 0.25 -0.12
N MET A 373 -9.15 -0.07 0.19
CA MET A 373 -10.13 -0.45 -0.82
C MET A 373 -10.51 0.77 -1.69
N PRO A 374 -10.67 0.58 -3.02
CA PRO A 374 -10.98 1.65 -3.96
C PRO A 374 -12.47 2.01 -3.89
N ASP A 375 -12.92 2.95 -4.71
CA ASP A 375 -14.36 3.23 -4.87
C ASP A 375 -15.03 2.20 -5.79
N ASN A 376 -14.32 1.71 -6.81
CA ASN A 376 -14.74 0.65 -7.73
C ASN A 376 -13.56 -0.27 -8.05
N PHE A 377 -13.82 -1.49 -8.52
CA PHE A 377 -12.81 -2.47 -8.90
C PHE A 377 -12.70 -2.55 -10.42
N GLN A 378 -11.56 -2.15 -10.98
CA GLN A 378 -11.31 -2.19 -12.41
C GLN A 378 -10.60 -3.50 -12.76
N ILE A 379 -11.25 -4.32 -13.59
CA ILE A 379 -10.74 -5.63 -14.02
C ILE A 379 -10.80 -5.68 -15.53
N GLN A 380 -9.62 -5.67 -16.17
CA GLN A 380 -9.48 -5.49 -17.61
C GLN A 380 -10.28 -4.25 -18.07
N ASP A 381 -11.21 -4.42 -19.00
CA ASP A 381 -12.03 -3.33 -19.56
C ASP A 381 -13.35 -3.11 -18.79
N GLN A 382 -13.56 -3.83 -17.68
CA GLN A 382 -14.79 -3.77 -16.89
C GLN A 382 -14.56 -3.05 -15.55
N VAL A 383 -15.59 -2.34 -15.08
CA VAL A 383 -15.58 -1.64 -13.78
C VAL A 383 -16.73 -2.16 -12.94
N TYR A 384 -16.40 -2.69 -11.75
CA TYR A 384 -17.35 -3.27 -10.81
C TYR A 384 -17.52 -2.37 -9.59
N GLY A 385 -18.76 -1.98 -9.29
CA GLY A 385 -19.09 -1.40 -7.99
C GLY A 385 -19.10 -2.46 -6.88
N TYR A 386 -19.12 -2.03 -5.61
CA TYR A 386 -19.14 -2.96 -4.46
C TYR A 386 -20.27 -4.00 -4.53
N HIS A 387 -21.48 -3.60 -4.92
CA HIS A 387 -22.63 -4.51 -5.03
C HIS A 387 -22.40 -5.61 -6.09
N GLN A 388 -21.64 -5.32 -7.15
CA GLN A 388 -21.35 -6.30 -8.20
C GLN A 388 -20.14 -7.18 -7.85
N PHE A 389 -19.21 -6.66 -7.05
CA PHE A 389 -17.97 -7.34 -6.69
C PHE A 389 -18.13 -8.30 -5.50
N VAL A 390 -18.92 -7.92 -4.49
CA VAL A 390 -19.11 -8.70 -3.27
C VAL A 390 -19.97 -9.94 -3.55
N PHE A 391 -19.56 -11.11 -3.04
CA PHE A 391 -20.16 -12.42 -3.23
C PHE A 391 -20.28 -12.91 -4.69
N ASN A 392 -19.44 -12.39 -5.60
CA ASN A 392 -19.51 -12.71 -7.03
C ASN A 392 -18.25 -13.43 -7.56
N ASN A 393 -18.17 -14.74 -7.35
CA ASN A 393 -17.02 -15.53 -7.83
C ASN A 393 -17.00 -15.75 -9.35
N SER A 394 -18.09 -15.45 -10.08
CA SER A 394 -18.06 -15.56 -11.54
C SER A 394 -17.07 -14.58 -12.17
N ILE A 395 -16.76 -13.45 -11.52
CA ILE A 395 -15.71 -12.51 -11.93
C ILE A 395 -14.35 -13.23 -12.01
N LEU A 396 -14.06 -14.10 -11.04
CA LEU A 396 -12.79 -14.82 -10.97
C LEU A 396 -12.65 -15.85 -12.11
N THR A 397 -13.73 -16.56 -12.45
CA THR A 397 -13.73 -17.54 -13.54
C THR A 397 -13.79 -16.87 -14.91
N GLN A 398 -14.53 -15.76 -15.04
CA GLN A 398 -14.68 -15.00 -16.27
C GLN A 398 -13.37 -14.33 -16.71
N HIS A 399 -12.65 -13.68 -15.80
CA HIS A 399 -11.40 -12.98 -16.13
C HIS A 399 -10.16 -13.85 -15.99
N GLY A 400 -10.28 -15.01 -15.32
CA GLY A 400 -9.16 -15.87 -14.98
C GLY A 400 -8.18 -15.26 -13.96
N ILE A 401 -7.31 -16.09 -13.40
CA ILE A 401 -6.32 -15.63 -12.41
C ILE A 401 -5.36 -14.59 -13.01
N SER A 402 -4.95 -14.77 -14.27
CA SER A 402 -4.01 -13.85 -14.94
C SER A 402 -4.60 -12.43 -15.10
N GLY A 403 -5.84 -12.34 -15.60
CA GLY A 403 -6.53 -11.05 -15.76
C GLY A 403 -6.78 -10.34 -14.43
N MET A 404 -7.10 -11.09 -13.38
CA MET A 404 -7.27 -10.57 -12.03
C MET A 404 -5.95 -10.02 -11.45
N VAL A 405 -4.87 -10.79 -11.51
CA VAL A 405 -3.56 -10.37 -11.00
C VAL A 405 -3.04 -9.13 -11.73
N GLU A 406 -3.15 -9.10 -13.06
CA GLU A 406 -2.70 -7.95 -13.85
C GLU A 406 -3.49 -6.69 -13.48
N SER A 407 -4.82 -6.81 -13.36
CA SER A 407 -5.71 -5.69 -13.04
C SER A 407 -5.46 -5.16 -11.62
N PHE A 408 -5.39 -6.05 -10.63
CA PHE A 408 -5.12 -5.65 -9.25
C PHE A 408 -3.69 -5.14 -9.03
N THR A 409 -2.73 -5.56 -9.85
CA THR A 409 -1.39 -4.97 -9.82
C THR A 409 -1.38 -3.56 -10.39
N LYS A 410 -2.20 -3.26 -11.40
CA LYS A 410 -2.29 -1.92 -12.00
C LYS A 410 -3.08 -0.93 -11.15
N GLN A 411 -4.19 -1.37 -10.54
CA GLN A 411 -5.05 -0.50 -9.77
C GLN A 411 -4.42 -0.12 -8.42
N GLN A 412 -4.39 1.17 -8.11
CA GLN A 412 -3.81 1.72 -6.89
C GLN A 412 -4.79 1.62 -5.72
N ALA A 413 -4.27 1.29 -4.54
CA ALA A 413 -4.97 1.28 -3.26
C ALA A 413 -4.99 2.67 -2.61
N GLY A 414 -5.92 2.89 -1.68
CA GLY A 414 -6.02 4.14 -0.92
C GLY A 414 -5.00 4.25 0.21
N ARG A 415 -4.66 5.48 0.61
CA ARG A 415 -3.84 5.76 1.81
C ARG A 415 -4.61 5.39 3.08
N VAL A 416 -3.93 4.81 4.08
CA VAL A 416 -4.61 4.36 5.32
C VAL A 416 -4.66 5.43 6.40
N ALA A 417 -3.55 6.13 6.65
CA ALA A 417 -3.49 7.21 7.63
C ALA A 417 -3.94 8.57 7.05
N GLY A 418 -4.11 9.56 7.93
CA GLY A 418 -4.47 10.94 7.59
C GLY A 418 -5.97 11.25 7.52
N GLY A 419 -6.82 10.30 7.92
CA GLY A 419 -8.28 10.47 8.00
C GLY A 419 -9.00 10.53 6.65
N ARG A 420 -10.34 10.52 6.73
CA ARG A 420 -11.27 10.78 5.61
C ARG A 420 -10.98 10.01 4.31
N ASN A 421 -10.64 8.72 4.41
CA ASN A 421 -10.38 7.86 3.24
C ASN A 421 -10.99 6.45 3.34
N LEU A 422 -11.86 6.19 4.32
CA LEU A 422 -12.59 4.93 4.45
C LEU A 422 -13.78 4.90 3.47
N PRO A 423 -13.89 3.92 2.55
CA PRO A 423 -15.03 3.85 1.64
C PRO A 423 -16.35 3.72 2.42
N ALA A 424 -17.38 4.47 1.99
CA ALA A 424 -18.69 4.44 2.65
C ALA A 424 -19.31 3.03 2.68
N ALA A 425 -19.03 2.19 1.66
CA ALA A 425 -19.50 0.81 1.57
C ALA A 425 -19.09 -0.08 2.76
N VAL A 426 -18.00 0.25 3.45
CA VAL A 426 -17.47 -0.52 4.58
C VAL A 426 -17.46 0.25 5.90
N GLN A 427 -18.15 1.39 5.98
CA GLN A 427 -18.19 2.23 7.19
C GLN A 427 -18.75 1.49 8.42
N GLY A 428 -19.70 0.58 8.21
CA GLY A 428 -20.27 -0.23 9.29
C GLY A 428 -19.23 -1.10 10.00
N VAL A 429 -18.17 -1.52 9.29
CA VAL A 429 -17.06 -2.27 9.89
C VAL A 429 -16.30 -1.38 10.87
N ALA A 430 -15.95 -0.14 10.47
CA ALA A 430 -15.24 0.80 11.34
C ALA A 430 -16.04 1.18 12.60
N VAL A 431 -17.37 1.33 12.48
CA VAL A 431 -18.26 1.54 13.64
C VAL A 431 -18.15 0.37 14.61
N LYS A 432 -18.24 -0.87 14.11
CA LYS A 432 -18.11 -2.08 14.94
C LYS A 432 -16.74 -2.21 15.59
N VAL A 433 -15.66 -1.82 14.91
CA VAL A 433 -14.31 -1.83 15.51
C VAL A 433 -14.23 -0.91 16.72
N LEU A 434 -14.82 0.28 16.65
CA LEU A 434 -14.88 1.20 17.80
C LEU A 434 -15.73 0.61 18.93
N GLU A 435 -16.93 0.13 18.62
CA GLU A 435 -17.82 -0.51 19.61
C GLU A 435 -17.13 -1.69 20.32
N HIS A 436 -16.44 -2.56 19.57
CA HIS A 436 -15.69 -3.68 20.12
C HIS A 436 -14.49 -3.22 20.96
N SER A 437 -13.78 -2.17 20.54
CA SER A 437 -12.65 -1.62 21.31
C SER A 437 -13.11 -1.07 22.66
N ARG A 438 -14.30 -0.44 22.70
CA ARG A 438 -14.95 0.05 23.93
C ARG A 438 -15.42 -1.11 24.81
N GLN A 439 -16.07 -2.12 24.22
CA GLN A 439 -16.48 -3.34 24.94
C GLN A 439 -15.28 -4.03 25.60
N MET A 440 -14.14 -4.09 24.91
CA MET A 440 -12.89 -4.64 25.43
C MET A 440 -12.07 -3.64 26.26
N ARG A 441 -12.61 -2.45 26.52
CA ARG A 441 -12.06 -1.44 27.44
C ARG A 441 -10.60 -1.10 27.13
N TYR A 442 -10.34 -0.81 25.85
CA TYR A 442 -9.02 -0.38 25.41
C TYR A 442 -8.62 0.92 26.12
N GLN A 443 -7.33 1.05 26.42
CA GLN A 443 -6.77 2.31 26.88
C GLN A 443 -6.66 3.30 25.71
N SER A 444 -6.37 4.57 26.01
CA SER A 444 -6.28 5.62 25.00
C SER A 444 -5.12 5.41 24.02
N PHE A 445 -5.21 6.07 22.88
CA PHE A 445 -4.15 6.11 21.87
C PHE A 445 -2.81 6.52 22.47
N ASN A 446 -2.79 7.54 23.35
CA ASN A 446 -1.57 7.98 24.03
C ASN A 446 -1.01 6.96 25.03
N ALA A 447 -1.86 6.17 25.69
CA ALA A 447 -1.39 5.06 26.54
C ALA A 447 -0.64 4.01 25.71
N TYR A 448 -1.17 3.65 24.54
CA TYR A 448 -0.48 2.76 23.59
C TYR A 448 0.79 3.38 23.02
N ARG A 449 0.80 4.69 22.70
CA ARG A 449 2.04 5.38 22.28
C ARG A 449 3.14 5.24 23.33
N LYS A 450 2.84 5.50 24.60
CA LYS A 450 3.78 5.30 25.72
C LYS A 450 4.28 3.85 25.80
N ARG A 451 3.36 2.87 25.69
CA ARG A 451 3.71 1.43 25.74
C ARG A 451 4.69 1.00 24.64
N PHE A 452 4.65 1.66 23.49
CA PHE A 452 5.55 1.39 22.35
C PHE A 452 6.69 2.41 22.24
N ASN A 453 7.07 3.04 23.36
CA ASN A 453 8.19 3.97 23.46
C ASN A 453 8.09 5.20 22.54
N MET A 454 6.88 5.65 22.24
CA MET A 454 6.60 6.90 21.55
C MET A 454 6.18 7.97 22.55
N LYS A 455 6.43 9.25 22.21
CA LYS A 455 5.92 10.36 23.00
C LYS A 455 4.40 10.49 22.79
N PRO A 456 3.60 10.67 23.86
CA PRO A 456 2.18 10.99 23.70
C PRO A 456 2.03 12.32 22.96
N TYR A 457 0.97 12.44 22.18
CA TYR A 457 0.63 13.70 21.51
C TYR A 457 0.09 14.71 22.52
N SER A 458 0.54 15.96 22.40
CA SER A 458 0.15 17.06 23.27
C SER A 458 -1.10 17.82 22.78
N SER A 459 -1.40 17.73 21.48
CA SER A 459 -2.57 18.39 20.88
C SER A 459 -3.11 17.61 19.68
N PHE A 460 -4.37 17.89 19.32
CA PHE A 460 -4.99 17.32 18.13
C PHE A 460 -4.30 17.78 16.83
N GLU A 461 -3.78 19.02 16.79
CA GLU A 461 -3.04 19.54 15.64
C GLU A 461 -1.70 18.80 15.46
N GLU A 462 -0.99 18.49 16.56
CA GLU A 462 0.26 17.73 16.49
C GLU A 462 0.03 16.32 15.92
N MET A 463 -1.06 15.67 16.34
CA MET A 463 -1.45 14.32 15.93
C MET A 463 -1.88 14.26 14.47
N THR A 464 -2.77 15.14 14.04
CA THR A 464 -3.40 15.10 12.71
C THR A 464 -2.59 15.82 11.64
N GLY A 465 -1.78 16.81 12.02
CA GLY A 465 -1.10 17.69 11.06
C GLY A 465 -2.07 18.51 10.18
N ASN A 466 -3.35 18.57 10.53
CA ASN A 466 -4.41 19.23 9.77
C ASN A 466 -5.36 19.94 10.74
N LYS A 467 -5.49 21.26 10.61
CA LYS A 467 -6.26 22.08 11.55
C LYS A 467 -7.76 21.74 11.55
N GLU A 468 -8.36 21.56 10.37
CA GLU A 468 -9.78 21.23 10.24
C GLU A 468 -10.09 19.88 10.92
N LEU A 469 -9.26 18.87 10.66
CA LEU A 469 -9.41 17.54 11.28
C LEU A 469 -9.15 17.61 12.79
N ALA A 470 -8.20 18.42 13.23
CA ALA A 470 -7.92 18.64 14.65
C ALA A 470 -9.10 19.28 15.39
N ASP A 471 -9.76 20.27 14.78
CA ASP A 471 -10.93 20.94 15.34
C ASP A 471 -12.12 19.98 15.48
N GLU A 472 -12.37 19.16 14.46
CA GLU A 472 -13.37 18.09 14.48
C GLU A 472 -13.10 17.07 15.60
N MET A 473 -11.84 16.63 15.72
CA MET A 473 -11.42 15.70 16.78
C MET A 473 -11.56 16.32 18.18
N LYS A 474 -11.23 17.61 18.34
CA LYS A 474 -11.39 18.34 19.60
C LYS A 474 -12.85 18.46 20.01
N GLN A 475 -13.76 18.71 19.05
CA GLN A 475 -15.20 18.75 19.32
C GLN A 475 -15.73 17.37 19.74
N LEU A 476 -15.21 16.28 19.16
CA LEU A 476 -15.66 14.92 19.46
C LEU A 476 -15.13 14.39 20.80
N TYR A 477 -13.85 14.61 21.10
CA TYR A 477 -13.17 13.98 22.25
C TYR A 477 -12.90 14.92 23.42
N GLY A 478 -12.91 16.24 23.22
CA GLY A 478 -12.58 17.25 24.22
C GLY A 478 -11.08 17.32 24.58
N HIS A 479 -10.44 16.18 24.84
CA HIS A 479 -9.05 16.06 25.27
C HIS A 479 -8.26 15.02 24.47
N ILE A 480 -6.97 15.28 24.21
CA ILE A 480 -6.12 14.41 23.38
C ILE A 480 -5.91 13.02 23.98
N ASP A 481 -5.85 12.93 25.32
CA ASP A 481 -5.73 11.65 26.03
C ASP A 481 -7.00 10.81 26.07
N ALA A 482 -8.12 11.32 25.55
CA ALA A 482 -9.37 10.55 25.40
C ALA A 482 -9.49 9.85 24.03
N VAL A 483 -8.59 10.13 23.09
CA VAL A 483 -8.67 9.58 21.73
C VAL A 483 -8.51 8.06 21.76
N GLU A 484 -9.45 7.35 21.12
CA GLU A 484 -9.45 5.90 21.00
C GLU A 484 -8.35 5.40 20.03
N LEU A 485 -7.80 4.21 20.29
CA LEU A 485 -6.70 3.64 19.50
C LEU A 485 -7.01 3.60 18.00
N TYR A 486 -8.16 3.05 17.60
CA TYR A 486 -8.50 2.88 16.19
C TYR A 486 -8.66 4.22 15.45
N THR A 487 -9.38 5.17 16.05
CA THR A 487 -9.52 6.52 15.48
C THR A 487 -8.16 7.18 15.37
N GLY A 488 -7.36 7.18 16.45
CA GLY A 488 -6.02 7.75 16.48
C GLY A 488 -5.12 7.22 15.36
N LEU A 489 -5.09 5.88 15.16
CA LEU A 489 -4.31 5.24 14.10
C LEU A 489 -4.68 5.70 12.68
N LEU A 490 -5.96 5.95 12.42
CA LEU A 490 -6.43 6.33 11.08
C LEU A 490 -6.35 7.83 10.81
N VAL A 491 -6.48 8.68 11.83
CA VAL A 491 -6.40 10.15 11.67
C VAL A 491 -4.99 10.72 11.88
N GLU A 492 -4.07 9.93 12.45
CA GLU A 492 -2.67 10.33 12.64
C GLU A 492 -2.06 10.77 11.30
N LYS A 493 -1.26 11.84 11.34
CA LYS A 493 -0.57 12.35 10.16
C LYS A 493 0.32 11.26 9.55
N PRO A 494 0.22 10.99 8.24
CA PRO A 494 1.13 10.07 7.58
C PRO A 494 2.57 10.56 7.65
N ARG A 495 3.54 9.64 7.61
CA ARG A 495 4.93 9.99 7.33
C ARG A 495 5.05 10.51 5.87
N PRO A 496 6.05 11.34 5.55
CA PRO A 496 6.23 11.84 4.18
C PRO A 496 6.25 10.70 3.15
N ASN A 497 5.39 10.80 2.14
CA ASN A 497 5.24 9.79 1.08
C ASN A 497 4.95 8.36 1.58
N ALA A 498 4.28 8.20 2.73
CA ALA A 498 3.96 6.90 3.30
C ALA A 498 2.45 6.61 3.39
N VAL A 499 2.10 5.33 3.46
CA VAL A 499 0.73 4.83 3.64
C VAL A 499 0.21 5.02 5.07
N PHE A 500 1.12 5.09 6.05
CA PHE A 500 0.83 5.13 7.48
C PHE A 500 1.47 6.29 8.24
N GLY A 501 0.93 6.56 9.43
CA GLY A 501 1.56 7.38 10.46
C GLY A 501 2.63 6.63 11.27
N GLU A 502 3.20 7.31 12.28
CA GLU A 502 4.23 6.77 13.16
C GLU A 502 3.71 5.59 13.99
N THR A 503 2.54 5.72 14.60
CA THR A 503 2.02 4.74 15.57
C THR A 503 1.72 3.40 14.91
N MET A 504 1.17 3.40 13.69
CA MET A 504 0.89 2.17 12.95
C MET A 504 2.15 1.34 12.73
N VAL A 505 3.29 1.98 12.42
CA VAL A 505 4.57 1.30 12.19
C VAL A 505 5.17 0.81 13.51
N GLU A 506 5.23 1.69 14.52
CA GLU A 506 5.89 1.39 15.79
C GLU A 506 5.12 0.37 16.65
N MET A 507 3.79 0.28 16.48
CA MET A 507 2.97 -0.78 17.07
C MET A 507 2.87 -2.03 16.19
N GLY A 508 2.71 -1.86 14.87
CA GLY A 508 2.48 -2.96 13.94
C GLY A 508 3.72 -3.83 13.72
N ALA A 509 4.90 -3.22 13.59
CA ALA A 509 6.13 -3.96 13.32
C ALA A 509 6.50 -4.98 14.42
N PRO A 510 6.42 -4.65 15.74
CA PRO A 510 6.58 -5.63 16.81
C PRO A 510 5.67 -6.85 16.69
N TYR A 511 4.35 -6.65 16.53
CA TYR A 511 3.41 -7.76 16.41
C TYR A 511 3.65 -8.58 15.14
N SER A 512 3.90 -7.92 14.01
CA SER A 512 4.16 -8.59 12.74
C SER A 512 5.42 -9.45 12.81
N LEU A 513 6.56 -8.89 13.25
CA LEU A 513 7.83 -9.61 13.29
C LEU A 513 7.81 -10.72 14.35
N LYS A 514 7.15 -10.51 15.50
CA LYS A 514 6.96 -11.57 16.49
C LYS A 514 6.07 -12.70 15.96
N GLY A 515 4.99 -12.39 15.24
CA GLY A 515 4.12 -13.39 14.63
C GLY A 515 4.78 -14.21 13.53
N LEU A 516 5.71 -13.59 12.79
CA LEU A 516 6.48 -14.25 11.72
C LEU A 516 7.63 -15.10 12.29
N MET A 517 8.56 -14.47 13.01
CA MET A 517 9.75 -15.16 13.53
C MET A 517 9.44 -16.04 14.74
N GLY A 518 8.32 -15.81 15.43
CA GLY A 518 7.81 -16.65 16.51
C GLY A 518 7.22 -17.97 16.05
N ASN A 519 7.12 -18.21 14.74
CA ASN A 519 6.68 -19.49 14.21
C ASN A 519 7.69 -20.60 14.54
N ALA A 520 7.19 -21.80 14.86
CA ALA A 520 8.01 -22.95 15.17
C ALA A 520 8.98 -23.31 14.03
N ILE A 521 8.62 -23.08 12.76
CA ILE A 521 9.51 -23.38 11.64
C ILE A 521 10.80 -22.55 11.64
N CYS A 522 10.81 -21.42 12.36
CA CYS A 522 11.98 -20.55 12.51
C CYS A 522 12.88 -20.96 13.69
N SER A 523 12.50 -21.99 14.45
CA SER A 523 13.33 -22.52 15.55
C SER A 523 14.54 -23.28 15.02
N PRO A 524 15.67 -23.33 15.76
CA PRO A 524 16.82 -24.17 15.41
C PRO A 524 16.44 -25.64 15.15
N GLU A 525 15.42 -26.15 15.86
CA GLU A 525 14.96 -27.53 15.75
C GLU A 525 14.21 -27.83 14.44
N TYR A 526 13.53 -26.84 13.85
CA TYR A 526 12.75 -27.03 12.63
C TYR A 526 13.44 -26.48 11.39
N TRP A 527 14.28 -25.46 11.52
CA TRP A 527 14.91 -24.79 10.38
C TRP A 527 16.09 -25.59 9.82
N MET A 528 15.77 -26.72 9.21
CA MET A 528 16.72 -27.64 8.60
C MET A 528 16.13 -28.27 7.34
N PRO A 529 16.95 -28.65 6.33
CA PRO A 529 16.44 -29.16 5.07
C PRO A 529 15.51 -30.38 5.22
N SER A 530 15.78 -31.29 6.16
CA SER A 530 14.96 -32.48 6.41
C SER A 530 13.49 -32.17 6.74
N THR A 531 13.22 -31.07 7.46
CA THR A 531 11.85 -30.59 7.78
C THR A 531 11.03 -30.30 6.53
N PHE A 532 11.70 -29.87 5.46
CA PHE A 532 11.10 -29.47 4.19
C PHE A 532 11.29 -30.53 3.11
N GLY A 533 11.58 -31.77 3.48
CA GLY A 533 11.82 -32.85 2.51
C GLY A 533 13.11 -32.74 1.73
N GLY A 534 14.16 -32.20 2.37
CA GLY A 534 15.50 -32.09 1.82
C GLY A 534 15.79 -30.72 1.22
N LYS A 535 16.89 -30.65 0.48
CA LYS A 535 17.39 -29.38 -0.08
C LYS A 535 16.38 -28.74 -1.04
N VAL A 536 15.66 -29.54 -1.82
CA VAL A 536 14.68 -29.05 -2.80
C VAL A 536 13.58 -28.23 -2.13
N GLY A 537 12.88 -28.78 -1.13
CA GLY A 537 11.84 -28.02 -0.43
C GLY A 537 12.38 -26.84 0.37
N PHE A 538 13.59 -26.96 0.92
CA PHE A 538 14.25 -25.85 1.60
C PHE A 538 14.61 -24.70 0.65
N ASP A 539 15.05 -25.01 -0.59
CA ASP A 539 15.33 -24.01 -1.62
C ASP A 539 14.06 -23.35 -2.15
N ILE A 540 12.92 -24.05 -2.17
CA ILE A 540 11.61 -23.46 -2.48
C ILE A 540 11.33 -22.34 -1.47
N VAL A 541 11.42 -22.63 -0.16
CA VAL A 541 11.23 -21.63 0.90
C VAL A 541 12.20 -20.45 0.75
N ASN A 542 13.49 -20.74 0.65
CA ASN A 542 14.53 -19.69 0.67
C ASN A 542 14.53 -18.80 -0.57
N SER A 543 13.96 -19.28 -1.68
CA SER A 543 13.90 -18.57 -2.95
C SER A 543 12.50 -18.07 -3.32
N ALA A 544 11.52 -18.21 -2.43
CA ALA A 544 10.15 -17.78 -2.63
C ALA A 544 10.04 -16.27 -2.84
N SER A 545 9.12 -15.87 -3.71
CA SER A 545 8.76 -14.48 -3.97
C SER A 545 7.34 -14.43 -4.51
N LEU A 546 6.65 -13.30 -4.34
CA LEU A 546 5.31 -13.07 -4.90
C LEU A 546 5.28 -13.38 -6.40
N LYS A 547 6.33 -13.00 -7.12
CA LYS A 547 6.45 -13.24 -8.55
C LYS A 547 6.48 -14.73 -8.88
N LYS A 548 7.31 -15.52 -8.19
CA LYS A 548 7.36 -16.98 -8.41
C LYS A 548 6.05 -17.65 -8.06
N LEU A 549 5.46 -17.30 -6.91
CA LEU A 549 4.16 -17.82 -6.47
C LEU A 549 3.09 -17.63 -7.55
N VAL A 550 3.02 -16.46 -8.17
CA VAL A 550 2.07 -16.23 -9.27
C VAL A 550 2.51 -16.93 -10.56
N CYS A 551 3.72 -16.65 -11.06
CA CYS A 551 4.15 -17.08 -12.39
C CYS A 551 4.18 -18.61 -12.55
N LEU A 552 4.48 -19.36 -11.48
CA LEU A 552 4.55 -20.83 -11.53
C LEU A 552 3.17 -21.51 -11.46
N ASN A 553 2.10 -20.76 -11.15
CA ASN A 553 0.76 -21.28 -10.88
C ASN A 553 -0.31 -20.75 -11.83
N ILE A 554 0.09 -20.22 -12.98
CA ILE A 554 -0.80 -19.72 -14.02
C ILE A 554 -0.37 -20.27 -15.38
N LYS A 555 -1.32 -20.44 -16.30
CA LYS A 555 -1.00 -20.78 -17.68
C LYS A 555 -0.68 -19.52 -18.49
N GLY A 556 0.20 -19.69 -19.48
CA GLY A 556 0.58 -18.63 -20.41
C GLY A 556 1.70 -17.72 -19.90
N PRO A 557 1.89 -16.54 -20.52
CA PRO A 557 2.94 -15.61 -20.13
C PRO A 557 2.67 -15.07 -18.72
N CYS A 558 3.73 -14.92 -17.92
CA CYS A 558 3.55 -14.37 -16.59
C CYS A 558 3.08 -12.91 -16.64
N PRO A 559 1.94 -12.56 -16.01
CA PRO A 559 1.41 -11.22 -15.99
C PRO A 559 2.29 -10.34 -15.12
N MET A 560 2.03 -9.04 -15.21
CA MET A 560 2.61 -8.11 -14.27
C MET A 560 2.10 -8.39 -12.86
N VAL A 561 3.01 -8.66 -11.93
CA VAL A 561 2.72 -8.91 -10.51
C VAL A 561 3.62 -8.06 -9.64
N SER A 562 3.02 -7.25 -8.78
CA SER A 562 3.73 -6.34 -7.87
C SER A 562 2.79 -5.80 -6.80
N PHE A 563 3.30 -5.63 -5.58
CA PHE A 563 2.63 -4.87 -4.52
C PHE A 563 2.65 -3.35 -4.76
N LYS A 564 3.50 -2.89 -5.67
CA LYS A 564 3.56 -1.52 -6.14
C LYS A 564 2.86 -1.37 -7.50
N GLY A 565 1.84 -0.52 -7.55
CA GLY A 565 1.13 -0.08 -8.73
C GLY A 565 2.01 0.71 -9.71
N TRP A 566 1.77 0.49 -11.00
CA TRP A 566 2.58 1.02 -12.09
C TRP A 566 1.82 2.11 -12.87
N ARG A 567 2.50 3.20 -13.23
CA ARG A 567 1.90 4.26 -14.07
C ARG A 567 1.69 3.77 -15.51
N LEU A 568 0.52 4.07 -16.06
CA LEU A 568 0.14 3.95 -17.48
C LEU A 568 1.24 4.41 -18.47
N LEU A 569 2.01 5.45 -18.15
CA LEU A 569 3.09 5.99 -18.99
C LEU A 569 4.19 4.96 -19.34
N GLY A 570 4.58 4.08 -18.41
CA GLY A 570 5.59 3.07 -18.68
C GLY A 570 5.08 1.93 -19.58
N TRP A 571 3.78 1.66 -19.53
CA TRP A 571 3.10 0.70 -20.39
C TRP A 571 2.83 1.29 -21.77
N MET A 572 2.40 2.55 -21.89
CA MET A 572 2.27 3.22 -23.19
C MET A 572 3.61 3.21 -23.91
N ARG A 573 4.72 3.50 -23.22
CA ARG A 573 6.07 3.45 -23.81
C ARG A 573 6.50 2.02 -24.20
N LYS A 574 6.24 1.01 -23.36
CA LYS A 574 6.59 -0.40 -23.68
C LYS A 574 5.69 -1.03 -24.74
N ARG A 575 4.40 -0.72 -24.73
CA ARG A 575 3.42 -1.15 -25.74
C ARG A 575 3.63 -0.41 -27.05
N TYR A 576 3.99 0.88 -27.03
CA TYR A 576 4.50 1.62 -28.19
C TYR A 576 5.71 0.91 -28.80
N LEU A 577 6.74 0.60 -27.99
CA LEU A 577 7.93 -0.11 -28.49
C LEU A 577 7.63 -1.54 -28.97
N ALA A 578 6.67 -2.23 -28.35
CA ALA A 578 6.27 -3.57 -28.75
C ALA A 578 5.44 -3.56 -30.05
N GLN A 579 4.45 -2.66 -30.16
CA GLN A 579 3.63 -2.50 -31.38
C GLN A 579 4.45 -1.97 -32.55
N VAL A 580 5.42 -1.09 -32.30
CA VAL A 580 6.37 -0.63 -33.33
C VAL A 580 7.26 -1.79 -33.79
N ARG A 581 7.73 -2.67 -32.89
CA ARG A 581 8.50 -3.87 -33.26
C ARG A 581 7.68 -4.89 -34.05
N GLU A 582 6.45 -5.14 -33.63
CA GLU A 582 5.55 -6.12 -34.22
C GLU A 582 5.05 -5.66 -35.60
N ARG A 583 4.76 -4.36 -35.76
CA ARG A 583 4.51 -3.79 -37.08
C ARG A 583 5.75 -3.81 -37.95
N LYS A 584 6.94 -3.53 -37.39
CA LYS A 584 8.21 -3.59 -38.14
C LYS A 584 8.51 -5.01 -38.64
N SER A 585 8.23 -6.06 -37.85
CA SER A 585 8.43 -7.45 -38.30
C SER A 585 7.44 -7.87 -39.38
N LEU A 586 6.15 -7.54 -39.22
CA LEU A 586 5.13 -7.81 -40.24
C LEU A 586 5.42 -7.05 -41.55
N TRP A 587 5.91 -5.81 -41.45
CA TRP A 587 6.29 -5.00 -42.60
C TRP A 587 7.52 -5.55 -43.34
N LEU A 588 8.52 -6.05 -42.63
CA LEU A 588 9.69 -6.71 -43.22
C LEU A 588 9.34 -8.04 -43.90
N GLU A 589 8.43 -8.81 -43.30
CA GLU A 589 7.96 -10.09 -43.83
C GLU A 589 7.09 -9.91 -45.09
N GLU A 590 6.26 -8.86 -45.11
CA GLU A 590 5.38 -8.56 -46.25
C GLU A 590 6.14 -7.94 -47.44
N ILE A 591 7.23 -7.20 -47.21
CA ILE A 591 8.15 -6.72 -48.26
C ILE A 591 8.97 -7.87 -48.83
N SER A 592 9.49 -8.75 -47.97
CA SER A 592 10.24 -9.95 -48.40
C SER A 592 9.40 -10.89 -49.27
N ASN A 593 8.08 -10.93 -49.06
CA ASN A 593 7.18 -11.83 -49.79
C ASN A 593 6.58 -11.23 -51.07
N ARG A 594 6.69 -9.91 -51.29
CA ARG A 594 6.07 -9.22 -52.44
C ARG A 594 7.07 -8.63 -53.45
N CYS A 595 8.35 -8.57 -53.13
CA CYS A 595 9.41 -8.16 -54.07
C CYS A 595 10.07 -9.40 -54.69
N SER A 596 10.14 -9.47 -56.03
CA SER A 596 10.89 -10.54 -56.71
C SER A 596 12.39 -10.41 -56.42
N ALA A 597 13.11 -11.54 -56.45
CA ALA A 597 14.54 -11.63 -56.17
C ALA A 597 15.40 -10.64 -57.00
N ASP A 598 14.94 -10.25 -58.18
CA ASP A 598 15.62 -9.30 -59.08
C ASP A 598 15.59 -7.84 -58.57
N LEU A 599 14.63 -7.47 -57.70
CA LEU A 599 14.58 -6.13 -57.08
C LEU A 599 15.45 -6.06 -55.81
N LEU A 600 15.67 -7.21 -55.16
CA LEU A 600 16.53 -7.33 -53.99
C LEU A 600 18.02 -7.29 -54.36
N SER A 601 18.41 -7.79 -55.54
CA SER A 601 19.80 -7.71 -56.02
C SER A 601 20.26 -6.29 -56.38
N SER A 602 19.36 -5.33 -56.59
CA SER A 602 19.73 -3.92 -56.76
C SER A 602 19.87 -3.15 -55.44
N LEU A 603 19.56 -3.79 -54.30
CA LEU A 603 19.64 -3.20 -52.95
C LEU A 603 20.86 -3.70 -52.14
N ASP A 604 21.63 -4.65 -52.69
CA ASP A 604 22.80 -5.24 -52.01
C ASP A 604 24.03 -4.31 -51.92
N ASP A 605 23.98 -3.11 -52.49
CA ASP A 605 25.09 -2.13 -52.44
C ASP A 605 24.87 -0.93 -51.51
N VAL A 606 23.81 -0.95 -50.68
CA VAL A 606 23.54 0.12 -49.71
C VAL A 606 23.99 -0.29 -48.31
N THR A 607 25.25 -0.01 -48.00
CA THR A 607 25.85 -0.24 -46.67
C THR A 607 25.42 0.78 -45.61
N ASN A 608 24.48 1.69 -45.92
CA ASN A 608 23.89 2.58 -44.92
C ASN A 608 22.42 2.89 -45.26
N TRP A 609 21.50 2.17 -44.61
CA TRP A 609 20.04 2.28 -44.85
C TRP A 609 19.46 3.65 -44.44
N ASP A 610 20.16 4.43 -43.61
CA ASP A 610 19.74 5.77 -43.23
C ASP A 610 19.85 6.79 -44.39
N ASP A 611 20.82 6.62 -45.31
CA ASP A 611 21.01 7.50 -46.48
C ASP A 611 20.01 7.20 -47.62
N ALA A 612 19.55 5.96 -47.75
CA ALA A 612 18.52 5.58 -48.71
C ALA A 612 17.12 6.07 -48.30
N LEU A 613 16.86 6.12 -46.99
CA LEU A 613 15.66 6.73 -46.42
C LEU A 613 15.62 8.25 -46.64
N ILE A 614 16.77 8.94 -46.54
CA ILE A 614 16.87 10.38 -46.81
C ILE A 614 16.67 10.67 -48.30
N LYS A 615 17.30 9.91 -49.21
CA LYS A 615 17.10 10.08 -50.66
C LYS A 615 15.69 9.74 -51.13
N GLY A 616 15.02 8.77 -50.48
CA GLY A 616 13.60 8.47 -50.72
C GLY A 616 12.66 9.57 -50.19
N TRP A 617 13.10 10.34 -49.20
CA TRP A 617 12.36 11.47 -48.65
C TRP A 617 12.48 12.71 -49.54
N ASP A 618 13.67 12.98 -50.09
CA ASP A 618 13.91 14.07 -51.06
C ASP A 618 13.09 13.88 -52.35
N ALA A 619 12.88 12.62 -52.78
CA ALA A 619 12.01 12.28 -53.92
C ALA A 619 10.51 12.52 -53.64
N CYS A 620 10.09 12.54 -52.37
CA CYS A 620 8.72 12.89 -51.98
C CYS A 620 8.51 14.41 -51.92
N ASP A 621 9.55 15.19 -51.62
CA ASP A 621 9.49 16.65 -51.55
C ASP A 621 9.55 17.32 -52.95
N GLU A 622 10.26 16.74 -53.93
CA GLU A 622 10.35 17.31 -55.28
C GLU A 622 9.12 17.06 -56.18
N ALA A 623 8.21 16.15 -55.81
CA ALA A 623 7.08 15.74 -56.66
C ALA A 623 5.76 16.50 -56.44
N VAL A 624 5.64 17.40 -55.45
CA VAL A 624 4.35 18.04 -55.10
C VAL A 624 4.45 19.54 -54.78
N VAL A 625 4.79 20.37 -55.77
CA VAL A 625 4.29 21.76 -55.99
C VAL A 625 4.49 22.06 -57.49
N PRO A 626 3.46 22.39 -58.32
CA PRO A 626 2.54 23.51 -58.10
C PRO A 626 1.06 23.24 -58.45
N ASN A 627 0.21 24.19 -58.05
CA ASN A 627 -1.22 24.36 -58.32
C ASN A 627 -2.22 23.74 -57.34
N ALA A 628 -2.22 24.25 -56.10
CA ALA A 628 -3.39 24.21 -55.22
C ALA A 628 -3.65 25.57 -54.54
N SER A 629 -3.30 26.68 -55.19
CA SER A 629 -3.56 28.05 -54.71
C SER A 629 -4.88 28.66 -55.22
N GLU A 630 -5.74 27.90 -55.93
CA GLU A 630 -6.87 28.51 -56.66
C GLU A 630 -8.25 27.88 -56.44
N ALA A 631 -8.43 26.97 -55.47
CA ALA A 631 -9.72 26.28 -55.26
C ALA A 631 -10.38 26.47 -53.88
N ILE A 632 -9.77 27.20 -52.94
CA ILE A 632 -10.36 27.44 -51.59
C ILE A 632 -10.53 28.96 -51.33
N THR A 633 -10.99 29.69 -52.36
CA THR A 633 -11.33 31.12 -52.24
C THR A 633 -12.78 31.42 -52.63
N ARG A 634 -13.66 30.42 -52.75
CA ARG A 634 -15.10 30.63 -53.01
C ARG A 634 -15.97 29.53 -52.40
N SER A 635 -16.16 29.57 -51.09
CA SER A 635 -17.44 29.26 -50.43
C SER A 635 -17.27 29.43 -48.92
N VAL A 636 -18.23 30.10 -48.28
CA VAL A 636 -18.37 30.29 -46.82
C VAL A 636 -17.53 31.43 -46.19
N VAL A 637 -17.78 32.64 -46.66
CA VAL A 637 -17.95 33.81 -45.76
C VAL A 637 -19.35 34.35 -46.03
N THR A 638 -20.27 34.18 -45.08
CA THR A 638 -21.43 35.06 -44.78
C THR A 638 -22.28 34.37 -43.71
N ASP A 639 -21.97 34.61 -42.45
CA ASP A 639 -22.92 35.22 -41.52
C ASP A 639 -22.28 35.39 -40.13
N ARG A 640 -22.00 36.64 -39.79
CA ARG A 640 -21.83 37.11 -38.41
C ARG A 640 -23.09 37.88 -38.04
N PRO A 641 -23.60 37.72 -36.82
CA PRO A 641 -24.20 38.83 -36.10
C PRO A 641 -23.25 39.29 -34.99
N SER A 642 -22.91 40.57 -35.07
CA SER A 642 -22.29 41.38 -34.03
C SER A 642 -23.30 41.76 -32.95
N GLY A 643 -22.92 41.66 -31.68
CA GLY A 643 -23.58 42.38 -30.59
C GLY A 643 -23.45 41.69 -29.23
N ILE A 644 -22.52 42.17 -28.41
CA ILE A 644 -22.69 42.59 -27.01
C ILE A 644 -21.28 42.88 -26.45
N THR A 645 -21.02 44.18 -26.31
CA THR A 645 -19.95 44.74 -25.49
C THR A 645 -20.53 45.09 -24.12
N HIS A 646 -19.73 44.90 -23.08
CA HIS A 646 -19.94 45.19 -21.64
C HIS A 646 -20.50 44.05 -20.78
N ALA A 647 -19.57 43.33 -20.13
CA ALA A 647 -19.68 42.91 -18.74
C ALA A 647 -18.27 42.66 -18.20
N ASP A 648 -17.61 43.74 -17.75
CA ASP A 648 -16.64 43.63 -16.66
C ASP A 648 -17.37 43.05 -15.44
N ASN A 649 -16.73 42.10 -14.76
CA ASN A 649 -17.22 41.26 -13.63
C ASN A 649 -18.02 40.00 -14.02
N PHE A 650 -17.36 38.97 -14.58
CA PHE A 650 -17.84 37.57 -14.49
C PHE A 650 -16.79 36.49 -14.86
N TRP A 651 -15.60 36.46 -14.24
CA TRP A 651 -14.67 35.30 -14.33
C TRP A 651 -13.88 35.04 -13.03
N ALA A 652 -14.47 35.42 -11.89
CA ALA A 652 -14.26 34.67 -10.66
C ALA A 652 -15.34 33.58 -10.66
N ASP A 653 -14.97 32.34 -10.36
CA ASP A 653 -15.80 31.12 -10.42
C ASP A 653 -15.92 30.47 -11.81
N ILE A 654 -14.83 29.79 -12.22
CA ILE A 654 -14.95 28.48 -12.87
C ILE A 654 -14.11 27.49 -12.07
N ASP A 655 -14.79 26.44 -11.59
CA ASP A 655 -14.25 25.35 -10.80
C ASP A 655 -13.43 24.41 -11.70
N ASP A 656 -12.37 23.79 -11.16
CA ASP A 656 -11.53 22.79 -11.84
C ASP A 656 -12.37 21.58 -12.35
N GLN A 657 -13.62 21.47 -11.89
CA GLN A 657 -14.59 20.45 -12.27
C GLN A 657 -15.22 20.69 -13.67
N ASP A 658 -15.30 21.93 -14.16
CA ASP A 658 -15.92 22.23 -15.47
C ASP A 658 -14.98 21.93 -16.65
N LEU A 659 -13.66 22.07 -16.47
CA LEU A 659 -12.66 21.67 -17.47
C LEU A 659 -12.54 20.15 -17.62
N ILE A 660 -12.84 19.40 -16.55
CA ILE A 660 -12.89 17.94 -16.60
C ILE A 660 -14.21 17.48 -17.25
N SER A 661 -15.33 18.16 -17.00
CA SER A 661 -16.60 17.85 -17.67
C SER A 661 -16.58 18.12 -19.18
N ALA A 662 -15.83 19.13 -19.64
CA ALA A 662 -15.67 19.41 -21.07
C ALA A 662 -14.82 18.34 -21.77
N ALA A 663 -13.83 17.75 -21.09
CA ALA A 663 -13.00 16.68 -21.62
C ALA A 663 -13.75 15.33 -21.74
N ASP A 664 -14.72 15.07 -20.84
CA ASP A 664 -15.55 13.86 -20.88
C ASP A 664 -16.69 13.92 -21.91
N SER A 665 -16.97 15.10 -22.50
CA SER A 665 -18.05 15.28 -23.48
C SER A 665 -17.62 15.07 -24.96
N ILE A 666 -16.35 14.73 -25.21
CA ILE A 666 -15.85 14.42 -26.56
C ILE A 666 -15.39 12.96 -26.61
N ALA A 667 -16.35 12.04 -26.52
CA ALA A 667 -16.14 10.66 -26.95
C ALA A 667 -16.18 10.61 -28.50
N PRO A 668 -15.24 9.93 -29.18
CA PRO A 668 -15.39 9.67 -30.60
C PRO A 668 -16.56 8.72 -30.84
N ALA A 669 -17.49 9.12 -31.71
CA ALA A 669 -18.54 8.25 -32.22
C ALA A 669 -17.93 7.00 -32.90
N PRO A 670 -18.61 5.83 -32.85
CA PRO A 670 -18.12 4.63 -33.53
C PRO A 670 -18.18 4.82 -35.05
N VAL A 671 -17.03 4.72 -35.71
CA VAL A 671 -17.00 4.58 -37.17
C VAL A 671 -17.34 3.12 -37.51
N THR A 672 -18.62 2.87 -37.76
CA THR A 672 -19.06 1.70 -38.52
C THR A 672 -18.88 1.98 -40.00
N SER A 673 -18.13 1.14 -40.71
CA SER A 673 -18.25 1.02 -42.16
C SER A 673 -18.27 -0.46 -42.55
N ASN A 674 -19.44 -1.07 -42.42
CA ASN A 674 -19.87 -2.10 -43.37
C ASN A 674 -20.18 -1.36 -44.69
N VAL A 675 -19.46 -1.67 -45.76
CA VAL A 675 -19.93 -1.39 -47.11
C VAL A 675 -20.44 -2.71 -47.67
N VAL A 676 -21.77 -2.85 -47.63
CA VAL A 676 -22.51 -3.79 -48.48
C VAL A 676 -22.77 -3.08 -49.80
N LEU A 677 -22.33 -3.65 -50.91
CA LEU A 677 -22.82 -3.34 -52.25
C LEU A 677 -23.58 -4.57 -52.74
N THR A 678 -24.91 -4.49 -52.78
CA THR A 678 -25.79 -5.45 -53.46
C THR A 678 -26.34 -4.86 -54.75
N GLU A 679 -26.31 -5.71 -55.78
CA GLU A 679 -27.16 -5.80 -56.98
C GLU A 679 -26.96 -4.85 -58.18
N ALA A 680 -26.42 -5.42 -59.26
CA ALA A 680 -27.08 -5.42 -60.58
C ALA A 680 -26.56 -6.57 -61.48
N VAL A 681 -27.51 -7.21 -62.18
CA VAL A 681 -27.40 -8.12 -63.34
C VAL A 681 -27.31 -9.63 -63.06
N THR A 682 -28.49 -10.24 -62.97
CA THR A 682 -28.81 -11.62 -63.35
C THR A 682 -28.88 -11.78 -64.88
N ASN A 683 -28.27 -12.82 -65.46
CA ASN A 683 -28.95 -13.85 -66.30
C ASN A 683 -27.99 -14.77 -67.08
N HIS A 684 -28.49 -16.00 -67.29
CA HIS A 684 -27.99 -17.17 -68.05
C HIS A 684 -26.96 -18.06 -67.35
N GLN A 685 -27.35 -19.17 -66.71
CA GLN A 685 -27.89 -20.47 -67.19
C GLN A 685 -26.85 -21.45 -67.77
N ASP A 686 -26.68 -22.54 -66.99
CA ASP A 686 -26.66 -23.97 -67.34
C ASP A 686 -25.58 -24.57 -68.27
N ALA A 687 -24.90 -25.61 -67.72
CA ALA A 687 -24.43 -26.89 -68.32
C ALA A 687 -23.06 -27.29 -67.69
N GLU A 688 -23.00 -28.27 -66.78
CA GLU A 688 -22.91 -29.73 -67.00
C GLU A 688 -21.48 -30.31 -67.22
N LEU A 689 -21.20 -31.35 -66.42
CA LEU A 689 -20.39 -32.56 -66.67
C LEU A 689 -18.85 -32.57 -66.73
N ASN A 690 -18.30 -33.31 -65.77
CA ASN A 690 -17.40 -34.47 -65.87
C ASN A 690 -15.92 -34.39 -66.35
N SER A 691 -15.12 -35.10 -65.54
CA SER A 691 -14.06 -36.09 -65.87
C SER A 691 -12.59 -35.66 -66.10
N VAL A 692 -11.75 -36.18 -65.19
CA VAL A 692 -10.57 -37.05 -65.43
C VAL A 692 -9.23 -36.43 -65.89
N GLU A 693 -8.16 -36.96 -65.27
CA GLU A 693 -6.74 -37.05 -65.68
C GLU A 693 -5.72 -35.97 -65.24
N THR A 694 -4.88 -36.35 -64.27
CA THR A 694 -3.41 -36.18 -64.28
C THR A 694 -2.78 -37.32 -65.11
N PRO A 695 -1.54 -37.26 -65.67
CA PRO A 695 -0.35 -36.50 -65.21
C PRO A 695 0.58 -35.93 -66.32
N THR A 696 1.56 -35.08 -65.96
CA THR A 696 3.01 -35.14 -66.34
C THR A 696 3.73 -33.78 -66.23
N GLU A 697 4.89 -33.76 -65.56
CA GLU A 697 5.92 -32.71 -65.58
C GLU A 697 6.92 -32.96 -66.75
N PRO A 698 7.96 -32.12 -66.99
CA PRO A 698 8.05 -30.66 -66.99
C PRO A 698 8.74 -30.13 -68.28
N SER A 699 8.48 -28.89 -68.71
CA SER A 699 9.37 -28.23 -69.68
C SER A 699 9.34 -26.70 -69.61
N THR A 700 10.47 -26.16 -69.15
CA THR A 700 11.18 -24.96 -69.62
C THR A 700 10.41 -23.65 -69.83
N LEU A 701 10.73 -22.68 -68.97
CA LEU A 701 10.48 -21.25 -69.16
C LEU A 701 10.99 -20.74 -70.51
N THR A 702 10.17 -19.92 -71.16
CA THR A 702 10.64 -18.77 -71.93
C THR A 702 9.99 -17.51 -71.37
N THR A 703 10.85 -16.63 -70.86
CA THR A 703 10.63 -15.22 -70.51
C THR A 703 10.06 -14.43 -71.68
N ASP A 704 8.92 -13.78 -71.46
CA ASP A 704 8.64 -12.38 -71.86
C ASP A 704 7.15 -12.07 -71.71
N GLN A 705 6.72 -11.64 -70.52
CA GLN A 705 5.58 -10.75 -70.39
C GLN A 705 5.85 -9.79 -69.23
N ALA A 706 6.33 -8.59 -69.59
CA ALA A 706 6.34 -7.44 -68.70
C ALA A 706 4.93 -7.24 -68.14
N LEU A 707 4.82 -7.16 -66.81
CA LEU A 707 3.60 -6.77 -66.11
C LEU A 707 3.08 -5.43 -66.67
N PRO A 708 1.79 -5.30 -67.02
CA PRO A 708 1.27 -4.07 -67.62
C PRO A 708 1.48 -2.89 -66.67
N ALA A 709 1.86 -1.73 -67.22
CA ALA A 709 2.10 -0.47 -66.49
C ALA A 709 0.97 -0.04 -65.52
N ASN A 710 -0.23 -0.62 -65.67
CA ASN A 710 -1.39 -0.38 -64.81
C ASN A 710 -1.28 -1.03 -63.42
N GLN A 711 -0.47 -2.07 -63.21
CA GLN A 711 -0.28 -2.67 -61.87
C GLN A 711 0.83 -1.99 -61.05
N GLN A 712 1.85 -1.43 -61.69
CA GLN A 712 2.83 -0.56 -61.01
C GLN A 712 2.18 0.73 -60.51
N CYS A 713 1.25 1.30 -61.28
CA CYS A 713 0.45 2.46 -60.88
C CYS A 713 -0.46 2.18 -59.67
N PHE A 714 -0.98 0.97 -59.53
CA PHE A 714 -1.86 0.62 -58.40
C PHE A 714 -1.07 0.47 -57.09
N ILE A 715 0.12 -0.14 -57.15
CA ILE A 715 1.03 -0.24 -56.00
C ILE A 715 1.57 1.14 -55.61
N HIS A 716 1.92 1.99 -56.58
CA HIS A 716 2.36 3.37 -56.32
C HIS A 716 1.25 4.22 -55.68
N LYS A 717 0.00 4.08 -56.12
CA LYS A 717 -1.16 4.77 -55.54
C LYS A 717 -1.46 4.31 -54.11
N LEU A 718 -1.36 3.00 -53.83
CA LEU A 718 -1.52 2.45 -52.48
C LEU A 718 -0.39 2.91 -51.55
N LEU A 719 0.85 2.94 -52.05
CA LEU A 719 2.01 3.46 -51.29
C LEU A 719 1.85 4.95 -50.98
N LEU A 720 1.37 5.76 -51.92
CA LEU A 720 1.09 7.18 -51.69
C LEU A 720 -0.03 7.40 -50.67
N GLU A 721 -1.14 6.64 -50.74
CA GLU A 721 -2.23 6.72 -49.76
C GLU A 721 -1.79 6.30 -48.35
N VAL A 722 -0.97 5.25 -48.24
CA VAL A 722 -0.42 4.78 -46.96
C VAL A 722 0.62 5.75 -46.40
N CYS A 723 1.48 6.32 -47.25
CA CYS A 723 2.42 7.37 -46.86
C CYS A 723 1.69 8.63 -46.38
N GLU A 724 0.61 9.03 -47.04
CA GLU A 724 -0.17 10.20 -46.65
C GLU A 724 -0.96 9.96 -45.35
N GLN A 725 -1.48 8.74 -45.13
CA GLN A 725 -2.08 8.36 -43.85
C GLN A 725 -1.07 8.35 -42.69
N ASN A 726 0.14 7.84 -42.93
CA ASN A 726 1.21 7.86 -41.95
C ASN A 726 1.70 9.29 -41.66
N ARG A 727 1.82 10.15 -42.68
CA ARG A 727 2.19 11.56 -42.49
C ARG A 727 1.16 12.30 -41.64
N ARG A 728 -0.14 12.10 -41.89
CA ARG A 728 -1.23 12.70 -41.09
C ARG A 728 -1.31 12.13 -39.68
N LEU A 729 -0.85 10.90 -39.45
CA LEU A 729 -0.73 10.35 -38.11
C LEU A 729 0.48 10.95 -37.37
N GLU A 730 1.62 11.07 -38.05
CA GLU A 730 2.83 11.69 -37.49
C GLU A 730 2.62 13.17 -37.19
N GLU A 731 1.93 13.94 -38.04
CA GLU A 731 1.60 15.35 -37.80
C GLU A 731 0.73 15.51 -36.54
N ARG A 732 -0.33 14.70 -36.39
CA ARG A 732 -1.19 14.71 -35.18
C ARG A 732 -0.43 14.28 -33.92
N LEU A 733 0.51 13.35 -34.05
CA LEU A 733 1.36 12.91 -32.94
C LEU A 733 2.45 13.93 -32.59
N LYS A 734 3.01 14.64 -33.58
CA LYS A 734 3.90 15.79 -33.37
C LYS A 734 3.15 16.91 -32.66
N GLU A 735 1.92 17.22 -33.04
CA GLU A 735 1.08 18.21 -32.34
C GLU A 735 0.80 17.81 -30.87
N GLN A 736 0.51 16.53 -30.61
CA GLN A 736 0.35 16.03 -29.24
C GLN A 736 1.65 16.05 -28.45
N ALA A 737 2.78 15.69 -29.06
CA ALA A 737 4.09 15.77 -28.44
C ALA A 737 4.52 17.22 -28.16
N GLU A 738 4.22 18.16 -29.06
CA GLU A 738 4.45 19.60 -28.91
C GLU A 738 3.56 20.19 -27.80
N TYR A 739 2.32 19.71 -27.67
CA TYR A 739 1.43 20.07 -26.56
C TYR A 739 1.97 19.57 -25.22
N ILE A 740 2.41 18.31 -25.16
CA ILE A 740 3.03 17.72 -23.96
C ILE A 740 4.33 18.44 -23.60
N ARG A 741 5.19 18.73 -24.59
CA ARG A 741 6.43 19.48 -24.40
C ARG A 741 6.16 20.87 -23.83
N ARG A 742 5.13 21.58 -24.32
CA ARG A 742 4.70 22.89 -23.77
C ARG A 742 4.16 22.78 -22.34
N VAL A 743 3.49 21.68 -21.99
CA VAL A 743 3.07 21.41 -20.60
C VAL A 743 4.28 21.12 -19.71
N GLU A 744 5.24 20.33 -20.18
CA GLU A 744 6.48 20.02 -19.46
C GLU A 744 7.36 21.26 -19.28
N GLU A 745 7.48 22.12 -20.28
CA GLU A 745 8.18 23.41 -20.19
C GLU A 745 7.53 24.31 -19.14
N ARG A 746 6.19 24.41 -19.11
CA ARG A 746 5.49 25.17 -18.06
C ARG A 746 5.71 24.59 -16.65
N VAL A 747 5.76 23.27 -16.52
CA VAL A 747 6.06 22.60 -15.24
C VAL A 747 7.52 22.82 -14.84
N GLN A 748 8.46 22.79 -15.78
CA GLN A 748 9.88 23.05 -15.51
C GLN A 748 10.15 24.53 -15.21
N GLU A 749 9.45 25.45 -15.88
CA GLU A 749 9.47 26.88 -15.58
C GLU A 749 8.92 27.16 -14.18
N GLN A 750 7.83 26.50 -13.79
CA GLN A 750 7.31 26.58 -12.43
C GLN A 750 8.30 26.01 -11.41
N ALA A 751 8.95 24.89 -11.70
CA ALA A 751 9.97 24.31 -10.84
C ALA A 751 11.23 25.19 -10.75
N ALA A 752 11.65 25.84 -11.85
CA ALA A 752 12.77 26.78 -11.88
C ALA A 752 12.43 28.12 -11.20
N HIS A 753 11.17 28.55 -11.26
CA HIS A 753 10.66 29.66 -10.47
C HIS A 753 10.74 29.33 -8.98
N ASN A 754 10.26 28.15 -8.57
CA ASN A 754 10.32 27.70 -7.18
C ASN A 754 11.78 27.57 -6.69
N ARG A 755 12.71 27.05 -7.49
CA ARG A 755 14.15 27.02 -7.15
C ARG A 755 14.76 28.40 -7.00
N ARG A 756 14.40 29.37 -7.86
CA ARG A 756 14.85 30.78 -7.72
C ARG A 756 14.23 31.49 -6.52
N VAL A 757 13.08 31.02 -6.03
CA VAL A 757 12.50 31.46 -4.77
C VAL A 757 13.28 30.85 -3.60
N GLU A 758 13.60 29.56 -3.65
CA GLU A 758 14.44 28.87 -2.65
C GLU A 758 15.85 29.47 -2.57
N GLU A 759 16.55 29.69 -3.69
CA GLU A 759 17.88 30.33 -3.71
C GLU A 759 17.86 31.76 -3.16
N ARG A 760 16.80 32.54 -3.41
CA ARG A 760 16.63 33.87 -2.81
C ARG A 760 16.39 33.79 -1.30
N LEU A 761 15.66 32.78 -0.84
CA LEU A 761 15.50 32.48 0.58
C LEU A 761 16.83 32.05 1.21
N ASP A 762 17.63 31.23 0.53
CA ASP A 762 18.92 30.76 1.03
C ASP A 762 19.96 31.89 1.10
N VAL A 763 19.99 32.81 0.14
CA VAL A 763 20.82 34.02 0.21
C VAL A 763 20.39 34.93 1.37
N GLN A 764 19.08 35.06 1.62
CA GLN A 764 18.57 35.79 2.79
C GLN A 764 18.97 35.10 4.10
N VAL A 765 18.95 33.77 4.15
CA VAL A 765 19.41 32.99 5.30
C VAL A 765 20.92 33.13 5.50
N GLU A 766 21.73 33.12 4.44
CA GLU A 766 23.17 33.35 4.52
C GLU A 766 23.51 34.77 4.99
N HIS A 767 22.79 35.79 4.53
CA HIS A 767 22.95 37.16 5.02
C HIS A 767 22.62 37.26 6.52
N LEU A 768 21.56 36.58 6.97
CA LEU A 768 21.20 36.50 8.38
C LEU A 768 22.26 35.74 9.19
N GLN A 769 22.84 34.67 8.66
CA GLN A 769 23.92 33.92 9.31
C GLN A 769 25.24 34.70 9.37
N ARG A 770 25.60 35.43 8.31
CA ARG A 770 26.79 36.31 8.32
C ARG A 770 26.62 37.47 9.28
N ALA A 771 25.45 38.09 9.33
CA ALA A 771 25.12 39.11 10.32
C ALA A 771 25.23 38.54 11.75
N ASN A 772 24.78 37.31 11.97
CA ASN A 772 24.91 36.63 13.26
C ASN A 772 26.38 36.34 13.63
N SER A 773 27.22 35.93 12.66
CA SER A 773 28.66 35.71 12.90
C SER A 773 29.43 37.02 13.16
N HIS A 774 29.00 38.13 12.55
CA HIS A 774 29.60 39.45 12.76
C HIS A 774 29.23 39.98 14.15
N ILE A 775 28.01 39.70 14.61
CA ILE A 775 27.55 39.98 15.98
C ILE A 775 28.34 39.13 16.99
N ASP A 776 28.57 37.85 16.72
CA ASP A 776 29.42 36.99 17.56
C ASP A 776 30.87 37.49 17.61
N GLN A 777 31.47 37.93 16.49
CA GLN A 777 32.81 38.53 16.49
C GLN A 777 32.89 39.86 17.26
N LEU A 778 31.86 40.71 17.16
CA LEU A 778 31.77 41.96 17.93
C LEU A 778 31.59 41.69 19.43
N LEU A 779 30.83 40.66 19.80
CA LEU A 779 30.66 40.20 21.19
C LEU A 779 31.98 39.61 21.72
N THR A 780 32.70 38.82 20.92
CA THR A 780 33.98 38.21 21.30
C THR A 780 35.07 39.27 21.50
N ASN A 781 35.19 40.24 20.59
CA ASN A 781 36.15 41.36 20.72
C ASN A 781 35.79 42.32 21.86
N SER A 782 34.51 42.46 22.22
CA SER A 782 34.07 43.31 23.34
C SER A 782 34.26 42.64 24.71
N VAL A 783 34.29 41.30 24.75
CA VAL A 783 34.65 40.51 25.95
C VAL A 783 36.13 40.64 26.27
N GLU A 784 37.01 40.77 25.26
CA GLU A 784 38.44 41.02 25.47
C GLU A 784 38.77 42.46 25.96
N GLN A 785 37.90 43.45 25.69
CA GLN A 785 38.13 44.86 26.08
C GLN A 785 37.34 45.34 27.32
N GLY A 786 36.55 44.48 27.96
CA GLY A 786 35.94 44.78 29.26
C GLY A 786 34.91 45.92 29.29
N GLN A 787 34.24 46.22 28.17
CA GLN A 787 33.22 47.28 28.08
C GLN A 787 31.83 46.73 27.74
N ILE A 788 31.26 45.91 28.64
CA ILE A 788 29.96 45.23 28.38
C ILE A 788 28.75 46.16 28.65
N HIS A 789 28.91 47.28 29.37
CA HIS A 789 27.76 48.02 29.88
C HIS A 789 27.19 49.14 28.97
N ARG A 790 27.85 49.50 27.86
CA ARG A 790 27.37 50.55 26.92
C ARG A 790 26.77 50.05 25.61
N LEU A 791 26.96 48.77 25.25
CA LEU A 791 26.48 48.22 23.97
C LEU A 791 25.02 47.74 24.03
N VAL A 792 24.54 47.34 25.21
CA VAL A 792 23.17 46.80 25.38
C VAL A 792 22.08 47.83 25.05
N HIS A 793 22.36 49.13 25.18
CA HIS A 793 21.41 50.19 24.79
C HIS A 793 21.53 50.63 23.32
N GLY A 794 22.68 50.45 22.66
CA GLY A 794 22.85 50.78 21.25
C GLY A 794 22.24 49.73 20.32
N SER A 795 22.36 48.46 20.67
CA SER A 795 21.86 47.33 19.87
C SER A 795 20.34 47.23 19.86
N THR A 796 19.65 47.63 20.94
CA THR A 796 18.18 47.65 21.00
C THR A 796 17.56 48.68 20.06
N ASN A 797 18.20 49.84 19.87
CA ASN A 797 17.69 50.88 18.97
C ASN A 797 17.90 50.53 17.49
N PHE A 798 19.01 49.89 17.15
CA PHE A 798 19.28 49.41 15.79
C PHE A 798 18.34 48.27 15.37
N ILE A 799 18.03 47.34 16.30
CA ILE A 799 17.07 46.26 16.06
C ILE A 799 15.65 46.81 15.91
N ALA A 800 15.25 47.80 16.71
CA ALA A 800 13.95 48.46 16.57
C ALA A 800 13.80 49.22 15.23
N GLU A 801 14.88 49.83 14.72
CA GLU A 801 14.87 50.53 13.44
C GLU A 801 14.80 49.57 12.23
N GLN A 802 15.38 48.37 12.33
CA GLN A 802 15.30 47.34 11.29
C GLN A 802 13.94 46.62 11.28
N VAL A 803 13.34 46.39 12.45
CA VAL A 803 12.00 45.79 12.57
C VAL A 803 10.92 46.73 11.98
N ASN A 804 11.03 48.04 12.21
CA ASN A 804 10.09 49.02 11.64
C ASN A 804 10.20 49.18 10.11
N LYS A 805 11.34 48.85 9.48
CA LYS A 805 11.47 48.90 8.00
C LYS A 805 10.84 47.69 7.31
N ILE A 806 10.66 46.58 8.03
CA ILE A 806 10.13 45.31 7.49
C ILE A 806 8.59 45.27 7.55
N ASP A 807 7.97 46.08 8.41
CA ASP A 807 6.51 46.08 8.67
C ASP A 807 5.63 46.72 7.58
N SER A 808 6.21 47.13 6.43
CA SER A 808 5.43 47.72 5.32
C SER A 808 4.87 46.70 4.30
N GLY A 809 5.01 45.39 4.55
CA GLY A 809 4.60 44.34 3.61
C GLY A 809 3.95 43.11 4.25
N ARG A 810 2.66 43.22 4.59
CA ARG A 810 1.65 42.16 4.87
C ARG A 810 2.12 40.74 5.28
N ARG A 811 1.96 40.48 6.58
CA ARG A 811 1.41 39.29 7.30
C ARG A 811 1.82 37.87 6.86
N ASP A 812 2.73 37.27 7.64
CA ASP A 812 2.73 35.85 8.01
C ASP A 812 3.46 35.64 9.37
N GLU A 813 2.74 35.22 10.40
CA GLU A 813 3.08 35.43 11.82
C GLU A 813 3.73 34.22 12.55
N LEU A 814 4.28 33.23 11.83
CA LEU A 814 4.71 31.95 12.44
C LEU A 814 6.23 31.71 12.53
N ARG A 815 7.07 32.53 11.90
CA ARG A 815 8.54 32.39 11.97
C ARG A 815 9.20 33.26 13.04
N GLU A 816 8.60 34.40 13.40
CA GLU A 816 9.20 35.35 14.36
C GLU A 816 9.24 34.78 15.79
N ARG A 817 8.20 34.03 16.21
CA ARG A 817 8.17 33.41 17.54
C ARG A 817 9.23 32.32 17.75
N GLN A 818 9.68 31.66 16.68
CA GLN A 818 10.69 30.59 16.77
C GLN A 818 12.11 31.15 16.97
N LEU A 819 12.40 32.32 16.39
CA LEU A 819 13.69 33.01 16.50
C LEU A 819 13.88 33.69 17.86
N THR A 820 12.83 34.28 18.44
CA THR A 820 12.89 34.88 19.78
C THR A 820 13.19 33.84 20.87
N VAL A 821 12.63 32.63 20.76
CA VAL A 821 12.85 31.53 21.71
C VAL A 821 14.26 30.94 21.59
N THR A 822 14.80 30.88 20.38
CA THR A 822 16.16 30.36 20.14
C THR A 822 17.23 31.34 20.64
N LEU A 823 16.99 32.65 20.51
CA LEU A 823 17.87 33.70 21.01
C LEU A 823 17.89 33.76 22.55
N LEU A 824 16.72 33.60 23.20
CA LEU A 824 16.61 33.53 24.67
C LEU A 824 17.26 32.26 25.25
N SER A 825 17.22 31.15 24.51
CA SER A 825 17.89 29.89 24.86
C SER A 825 19.42 30.01 24.84
N SER A 826 19.99 30.71 23.85
CA SER A 826 21.43 30.87 23.73
C SER A 826 22.01 31.85 24.76
N ILE A 827 21.27 32.90 25.14
CA ILE A 827 21.66 33.84 26.20
C ILE A 827 21.67 33.17 27.59
N ASN A 828 20.75 32.24 27.85
CA ASN A 828 20.68 31.54 29.13
C ASN A 828 21.81 30.51 29.32
N ASN A 829 22.29 29.90 28.22
CA ASN A 829 23.42 28.97 28.26
C ASN A 829 24.79 29.66 28.43
N ALA A 830 24.91 30.92 28.05
CA ALA A 830 26.15 31.70 28.25
C ALA A 830 26.30 32.22 29.70
N VAL A 831 25.20 32.40 30.44
CA VAL A 831 25.22 32.94 31.81
C VAL A 831 25.43 31.86 32.90
N LEU A 832 25.14 30.60 32.61
CA LEU A 832 25.19 29.51 33.61
C LEU A 832 26.42 28.58 33.49
N GLY A 833 27.31 28.82 32.52
CA GLY A 833 28.51 27.99 32.26
C GLY A 833 29.80 28.41 32.97
N GLY A 834 29.80 29.49 33.75
CA GLY A 834 30.98 29.98 34.47
C GLY A 834 30.93 29.63 35.97
N GLY A 835 31.42 28.45 36.35
CA GLY A 835 31.40 28.05 37.77
C GLY A 835 32.07 26.71 38.09
N ARG A 836 33.34 26.54 37.71
CA ARG A 836 34.43 25.81 38.41
C ARG A 836 35.58 25.48 37.45
N ALA A 837 36.49 26.44 37.30
CA ALA A 837 37.86 26.29 37.81
C ALA A 837 37.99 27.23 39.00
#